data_AF-A0A1C6KSF5-F1
#
_entry.id   AF-A0A1C6KSF5-F1
#
_cell.length_a   1.000
_cell.length_b   1.000
_cell.length_c   1.000
_cell.angle_alpha   90.00
_cell.angle_beta   90.00
_cell.angle_gamma   90.00
#
_symmetry.space_group_name_H-M   'P 1'
#
loop_
_entity.id
_entity.type
_entity.pdbx_description
1 polymer ?
#
loop_
_entity_poly.entity_id
_entity_poly.type
_entity_poly.pdbx_seq_one_letter_code
_entity_poly.pdbx_strand_id
1 'polypeptide(L)'
;MREWNLRIELKSDFCTATGENAPGMISSKTALEYGIPKIPAKRIKGCLLESGRELADNGMIAGELLSRIFGCPGSLGGEGIRVGDGHLSLVPEYLFNQEKKENFMICDYEQFLKNVKDCQDIEDSLLEDIFTRKRTRTALEQTGTASAHSLRTVQVVPSGLVFCSRIEGSLSQEEEQALLLCAKGLRHMGIGITRGMGEVRCTLEEAALKETGIKKESTALFQTIHPEQEVSLPYEIKLKLPIILEGNSGEVADQIQGSAILGAFAGMYIKKYLLGANAHKDADFCRIFLRDGVQFGNAFLKKDGREYVPCPKAFAVLKDDRTVWFNTMKDEENRRRKNISEHICLKDGCLYKAAPDKEIHFHHARPADRAIGHAQNDRAEDKKNAAGQFFQYMALSAEQVFTGTLRGKAGDIQRLVECLEENGYCLMLGKSRTAEYGSCEFHITKPSAVERKYGNSACGKDWLVWLISPFVSMSQESGLFETEAGPLMEEMSKALSCSIKLEHSICSCTVLQGYNGRWRLPSAPNPALAPGSAFHIKTDRDVEAWEIEEKRWGMMTGKGCGQVKAMPWKDCQRGIIVEGENSNPDQTWKGDGPGEEDGGLLAAILEYQRRRLGWEEDAGKVLNIMDKQGQELPSSSDIVLLIQLLKGRDGKPGTYKKIKEEVERIRGEEKKQRILTFIKPCEGESVEFIERYLEAAKWKARREENHE
;
A
#
# COMPACT_ATOMS: atom_id res chain seq x y z
N MET A 1 10.28 -12.54 -20.16
CA MET A 1 9.22 -11.50 -20.11
C MET A 1 9.88 -10.23 -20.61
N ARG A 2 9.21 -9.43 -21.45
CA ARG A 2 9.77 -8.16 -21.90
C ARG A 2 9.39 -7.06 -20.92
N GLU A 3 10.21 -6.02 -20.91
CA GLU A 3 10.06 -4.87 -20.04
C GLU A 3 10.20 -3.60 -20.85
N TRP A 4 9.35 -2.62 -20.54
CA TRP A 4 9.35 -1.32 -21.19
C TRP A 4 9.28 -0.21 -20.13
N ASN A 5 9.89 0.92 -20.41
CA ASN A 5 9.80 2.14 -19.64
C ASN A 5 8.86 3.11 -20.35
N LEU A 6 7.72 3.41 -19.73
CA LEU A 6 6.82 4.46 -20.18
C LEU A 6 7.25 5.78 -19.53
N ARG A 7 7.84 6.66 -20.31
CA ARG A 7 8.17 8.02 -19.93
C ARG A 7 6.97 8.94 -20.17
N ILE A 8 6.53 9.67 -19.14
CA ILE A 8 5.39 10.58 -19.15
C ILE A 8 5.88 11.98 -18.78
N GLU A 9 6.00 12.85 -19.77
CA GLU A 9 6.40 14.26 -19.58
C GLU A 9 5.16 15.15 -19.43
N LEU A 10 5.08 15.91 -18.33
CA LEU A 10 3.99 16.86 -18.10
C LEU A 10 4.20 18.14 -18.92
N LYS A 11 3.25 18.47 -19.79
CA LYS A 11 3.28 19.70 -20.61
C LYS A 11 2.43 20.83 -20.03
N SER A 12 1.53 20.52 -19.09
CA SER A 12 0.78 21.49 -18.28
C SER A 12 0.59 20.98 -16.86
N ASP A 13 0.04 21.82 -15.98
CA ASP A 13 -0.35 21.43 -14.62
C ASP A 13 -1.21 20.17 -14.63
N PHE A 14 -0.91 19.24 -13.74
CA PHE A 14 -1.47 17.90 -13.73
C PHE A 14 -2.02 17.53 -12.36
N CYS A 15 -3.11 16.75 -12.30
CA CYS A 15 -3.64 16.23 -11.04
C CYS A 15 -4.18 14.82 -11.26
N THR A 16 -3.61 13.84 -10.56
CA THR A 16 -4.01 12.42 -10.63
C THR A 16 -5.21 12.07 -9.77
N ALA A 17 -5.70 13.01 -8.96
CA ALA A 17 -6.87 12.92 -8.08
C ALA A 17 -7.04 11.57 -7.34
N THR A 18 -6.70 11.53 -6.05
CA THR A 18 -6.89 10.35 -5.19
C THR A 18 -8.33 10.18 -4.70
N GLY A 19 -9.17 11.22 -4.84
CA GLY A 19 -10.49 11.30 -4.21
C GLY A 19 -10.42 11.90 -2.79
N GLU A 20 -9.22 12.14 -2.27
CA GLU A 20 -9.01 12.81 -0.99
C GLU A 20 -9.26 14.33 -1.11
N ASN A 21 -9.69 14.90 0.01
CA ASN A 21 -9.86 16.33 0.18
C ASN A 21 -9.25 16.77 1.53
N ALA A 22 -8.89 18.05 1.62
CA ALA A 22 -8.63 18.73 2.88
C ALA A 22 -9.77 19.73 3.10
N PRO A 23 -10.73 19.44 4.00
CA PRO A 23 -11.90 20.28 4.21
C PRO A 23 -11.53 21.76 4.37
N GLY A 24 -12.19 22.63 3.60
CA GLY A 24 -11.93 24.07 3.61
C GLY A 24 -10.62 24.53 2.94
N MET A 25 -9.73 23.62 2.52
CA MET A 25 -8.44 23.98 1.89
C MET A 25 -8.27 23.43 0.47
N ILE A 26 -8.52 22.14 0.25
CA ILE A 26 -8.26 21.43 -1.00
C ILE A 26 -9.46 20.53 -1.31
N SER A 27 -10.09 20.75 -2.46
CA SER A 27 -11.20 19.93 -2.96
C SER A 27 -10.74 18.63 -3.62
N SER A 28 -9.53 18.61 -4.18
CA SER A 28 -8.96 17.40 -4.79
C SER A 28 -7.44 17.39 -4.62
N LYS A 29 -6.93 16.33 -3.99
CA LYS A 29 -5.50 16.11 -3.79
C LYS A 29 -4.92 15.26 -4.92
N THR A 30 -3.69 15.55 -5.35
CA THR A 30 -2.96 14.68 -6.29
C THR A 30 -2.35 13.51 -5.52
N ALA A 31 -2.06 12.39 -6.19
CA ALA A 31 -1.42 11.25 -5.55
C ALA A 31 0.03 11.58 -5.20
N LEU A 32 0.39 11.36 -3.94
CA LEU A 32 1.71 11.59 -3.37
C LEU A 32 2.20 10.32 -2.66
N GLU A 33 3.52 10.17 -2.56
CA GLU A 33 4.24 9.17 -1.80
C GLU A 33 5.32 9.92 -1.01
N TYR A 34 5.16 10.02 0.31
CA TYR A 34 6.04 10.83 1.19
C TYR A 34 6.23 12.27 0.67
N GLY A 35 5.11 12.94 0.31
CA GLY A 35 5.12 14.29 -0.28
C GLY A 35 5.59 14.38 -1.74
N ILE A 36 6.15 13.32 -2.33
CA ILE A 36 6.62 13.28 -3.71
C ILE A 36 5.47 12.84 -4.64
N PRO A 37 5.21 13.52 -5.76
CA PRO A 37 4.13 13.12 -6.66
C PRO A 37 4.39 11.76 -7.30
N LYS A 38 3.31 10.99 -7.50
CA LYS A 38 3.32 9.78 -8.31
C LYS A 38 2.09 9.66 -9.20
N ILE A 39 2.17 8.82 -10.22
CA ILE A 39 1.04 8.47 -11.09
C ILE A 39 0.64 7.01 -10.82
N PRO A 40 -0.50 6.75 -10.16
CA PRO A 40 -0.89 5.38 -9.85
C PRO A 40 -1.04 4.52 -11.10
N ALA A 41 -0.53 3.29 -11.05
CA ALA A 41 -0.43 2.39 -12.18
C ALA A 41 -1.78 2.12 -12.87
N LYS A 42 -2.88 2.01 -12.12
CA LYS A 42 -4.21 1.83 -12.74
C LYS A 42 -4.63 3.03 -13.57
N ARG A 43 -4.24 4.25 -13.17
CA ARG A 43 -4.53 5.47 -13.94
C ARG A 43 -3.76 5.45 -15.25
N ILE A 44 -2.48 5.06 -15.20
CA ILE A 44 -1.66 4.87 -16.41
C ILE A 44 -2.29 3.81 -17.32
N LYS A 45 -2.57 2.62 -16.78
CA LYS A 45 -3.15 1.50 -17.54
C LYS A 45 -4.50 1.87 -18.15
N GLY A 46 -5.35 2.57 -17.41
CA GLY A 46 -6.64 3.08 -17.89
C GLY A 46 -6.47 4.13 -19.00
N CYS A 47 -5.57 5.10 -18.84
CA CYS A 47 -5.29 6.10 -19.86
C CYS A 47 -4.73 5.49 -21.16
N LEU A 48 -3.84 4.50 -21.06
CA LEU A 48 -3.34 3.76 -22.21
C LEU A 48 -4.46 3.00 -22.93
N LEU A 49 -5.33 2.32 -22.18
CA LEU A 49 -6.48 1.61 -22.75
C LEU A 49 -7.45 2.58 -23.46
N GLU A 50 -7.76 3.73 -22.86
CA GLU A 50 -8.62 4.74 -23.49
C GLU A 50 -8.00 5.29 -24.76
N SER A 51 -6.71 5.62 -24.75
CA SER A 51 -6.01 6.04 -25.97
C SER A 51 -6.03 4.94 -27.04
N GLY A 52 -5.82 3.68 -26.65
CA GLY A 52 -5.92 2.54 -27.55
C GLY A 52 -7.32 2.36 -28.14
N ARG A 53 -8.36 2.59 -27.35
CA ARG A 53 -9.75 2.55 -27.82
C ARG A 53 -10.03 3.65 -28.84
N GLU A 54 -9.57 4.88 -28.61
CA GLU A 54 -9.69 5.96 -29.60
C GLU A 54 -8.99 5.60 -30.92
N LEU A 55 -7.80 5.01 -30.85
CA LEU A 55 -7.07 4.56 -32.03
C LEU A 55 -7.78 3.39 -32.74
N ALA A 56 -8.40 2.48 -31.99
CA ALA A 56 -9.21 1.40 -32.55
C ALA A 56 -10.49 1.91 -33.21
N ASP A 57 -11.18 2.88 -32.60
CA ASP A 57 -12.36 3.55 -33.17
C ASP A 57 -12.01 4.24 -34.52
N ASN A 58 -10.75 4.66 -34.69
CA ASN A 58 -10.21 5.23 -35.93
C ASN A 58 -9.55 4.19 -36.87
N GLY A 59 -9.68 2.89 -36.58
CA GLY A 59 -9.16 1.81 -37.44
C GLY A 59 -7.63 1.63 -37.41
N MET A 60 -6.92 2.25 -36.47
CA MET A 60 -5.46 2.14 -36.35
C MET A 60 -5.01 0.91 -35.54
N ILE A 61 -5.87 0.39 -34.67
CA ILE A 61 -5.62 -0.79 -33.83
C ILE A 61 -6.80 -1.74 -33.94
N ALA A 62 -6.55 -3.05 -34.08
CA ALA A 62 -7.60 -4.05 -33.99
C ALA A 62 -8.09 -4.16 -32.53
N GLY A 63 -9.39 -3.95 -32.29
CA GLY A 63 -9.95 -3.89 -30.93
C GLY A 63 -9.69 -5.14 -30.07
N GLU A 64 -9.56 -6.32 -30.68
CA GLU A 64 -9.24 -7.58 -29.99
C GLU A 64 -7.85 -7.55 -29.30
N LEU A 65 -6.90 -6.80 -29.85
CA LEU A 65 -5.55 -6.65 -29.28
C LEU A 65 -5.61 -5.95 -27.93
N LEU A 66 -6.50 -4.97 -27.75
CA LEU A 66 -6.62 -4.22 -26.50
C LEU A 66 -7.01 -5.13 -25.32
N SER A 67 -7.92 -6.08 -25.57
CA SER A 67 -8.34 -7.08 -24.59
C SER A 67 -7.20 -8.02 -24.19
N ARG A 68 -6.28 -8.32 -25.11
CA ARG A 68 -5.09 -9.14 -24.82
C ARG A 68 -4.01 -8.36 -24.09
N ILE A 69 -3.79 -7.10 -24.45
CA ILE A 69 -2.77 -6.23 -23.83
C ILE A 69 -3.21 -5.81 -22.42
N PHE A 70 -4.42 -5.28 -22.26
CA PHE A 70 -4.86 -4.69 -21.00
C PHE A 70 -5.67 -5.64 -20.12
N GLY A 71 -6.11 -6.77 -20.68
CA GLY A 71 -6.94 -7.78 -20.03
C GLY A 71 -8.44 -7.49 -20.13
N CYS A 72 -9.25 -8.53 -19.94
CA CYS A 72 -10.70 -8.42 -19.83
C CYS A 72 -11.14 -8.37 -18.36
N PRO A 73 -12.14 -7.55 -18.00
CA PRO A 73 -12.79 -7.63 -16.69
C PRO A 73 -13.23 -9.07 -16.37
N GLY A 74 -12.90 -9.55 -15.17
CA GLY A 74 -13.22 -10.92 -14.74
C GLY A 74 -12.32 -12.02 -15.31
N SER A 75 -11.26 -11.68 -16.07
CA SER A 75 -10.23 -12.67 -16.43
C SER A 75 -9.38 -13.03 -15.21
N LEU A 76 -9.03 -14.32 -15.11
CA LEU A 76 -8.25 -14.89 -14.00
C LEU A 76 -6.76 -14.71 -14.19
N GLY A 77 -6.33 -14.64 -15.46
CA GLY A 77 -4.95 -14.45 -15.84
C GLY A 77 -4.53 -13.02 -15.55
N GLY A 78 -3.32 -12.85 -14.99
CA GLY A 78 -2.56 -11.61 -15.18
C GLY A 78 -2.01 -11.53 -16.61
N GLU A 79 -2.84 -11.87 -17.60
CA GLU A 79 -2.52 -11.87 -19.02
C GLU A 79 -2.41 -10.44 -19.53
N GLY A 80 -1.56 -10.25 -20.53
CA GLY A 80 -1.21 -8.93 -21.04
C GLY A 80 -0.10 -8.26 -20.25
N ILE A 81 -0.25 -6.96 -20.03
CA ILE A 81 0.75 -6.13 -19.35
C ILE A 81 0.42 -5.92 -17.87
N ARG A 82 1.50 -5.89 -17.09
CA ARG A 82 1.54 -5.29 -15.76
C ARG A 82 2.14 -3.90 -15.87
N VAL A 83 1.55 -2.96 -15.15
CA VAL A 83 1.98 -1.56 -15.12
C VAL A 83 2.36 -1.22 -13.68
N GLY A 84 3.55 -0.65 -13.49
CA GLY A 84 4.00 -0.09 -12.22
C GLY A 84 3.54 1.35 -12.05
N ASP A 85 3.65 1.87 -10.82
CA ASP A 85 3.41 3.29 -10.57
C ASP A 85 4.40 4.15 -11.39
N GLY A 86 3.97 5.33 -11.81
CA GLY A 86 4.82 6.31 -12.45
C GLY A 86 5.54 7.13 -11.39
N HIS A 87 6.85 6.98 -11.30
CA HIS A 87 7.72 7.65 -10.34
C HIS A 87 8.55 8.75 -11.01
N LEU A 88 9.00 9.76 -10.26
CA LEU A 88 9.80 10.85 -10.83
C LEU A 88 11.11 10.32 -11.42
N SER A 89 11.43 10.82 -12.61
CA SER A 89 12.67 10.51 -13.36
C SER A 89 13.43 11.76 -13.79
N LEU A 90 12.73 12.90 -13.89
CA LEU A 90 13.34 14.21 -14.13
C LEU A 90 12.59 15.27 -13.35
N VAL A 91 13.35 16.08 -12.60
CA VAL A 91 12.87 17.22 -11.83
C VAL A 91 13.47 18.50 -12.42
N PRO A 92 12.62 19.43 -12.89
CA PRO A 92 13.10 20.72 -13.38
C PRO A 92 13.73 21.57 -12.29
N GLU A 93 14.83 22.24 -12.61
CA GLU A 93 15.55 23.08 -11.65
C GLU A 93 14.77 24.30 -11.17
N TYR A 94 13.81 24.79 -11.98
CA TYR A 94 12.98 25.94 -11.64
C TYR A 94 12.17 25.70 -10.36
N LEU A 95 11.94 24.45 -9.97
CA LEU A 95 11.26 24.12 -8.71
C LEU A 95 12.07 24.51 -7.47
N PHE A 96 13.39 24.66 -7.61
CA PHE A 96 14.32 25.03 -6.55
C PHE A 96 14.81 26.47 -6.65
N ASN A 97 14.26 27.25 -7.58
CA ASN A 97 14.65 28.65 -7.80
C ASN A 97 16.18 28.81 -7.97
N GLN A 98 16.76 28.01 -8.87
CA GLN A 98 18.18 28.08 -9.24
C GLN A 98 18.32 28.57 -10.69
N GLU A 99 19.32 29.42 -10.96
CA GLU A 99 19.65 29.94 -12.31
C GLU A 99 20.61 29.04 -13.11
N LYS A 100 20.93 27.84 -12.59
CA LYS A 100 21.68 26.84 -13.37
C LYS A 100 20.83 26.41 -14.58
N LYS A 101 21.38 25.58 -15.47
CA LYS A 101 20.78 25.23 -16.77
C LYS A 101 20.38 23.75 -16.90
N GLU A 102 20.45 22.97 -15.83
CA GLU A 102 20.38 21.51 -15.91
C GLU A 102 19.35 20.94 -14.95
N ASN A 103 18.40 20.18 -15.51
CA ASN A 103 17.39 19.46 -14.74
C ASN A 103 18.03 18.30 -13.97
N PHE A 104 17.43 17.94 -12.84
CA PHE A 104 17.87 16.80 -12.04
C PHE A 104 17.29 15.51 -12.61
N MET A 105 18.15 14.56 -12.96
CA MET A 105 17.76 13.21 -13.37
C MET A 105 17.71 12.30 -12.15
N ILE A 106 16.71 11.42 -12.09
CA ILE A 106 16.60 10.37 -11.07
C ILE A 106 16.71 9.04 -11.81
N CYS A 107 17.85 8.37 -11.66
CA CYS A 107 18.13 7.10 -12.31
C CYS A 107 17.59 5.92 -11.49
N ASP A 108 17.64 6.04 -10.16
CA ASP A 108 17.11 5.05 -9.22
C ASP A 108 16.18 5.71 -8.21
N TYR A 109 14.89 5.69 -8.52
CA TYR A 109 13.88 6.30 -7.65
C TYR A 109 13.80 5.62 -6.27
N GLU A 110 14.05 4.31 -6.19
CA GLU A 110 13.98 3.58 -4.91
C GLU A 110 15.11 4.04 -3.98
N GLN A 111 16.33 4.19 -4.53
CA GLN A 111 17.47 4.70 -3.78
C GLN A 111 17.28 6.18 -3.39
N PHE A 112 16.78 7.02 -4.30
CA PHE A 112 16.43 8.41 -3.99
C PHE A 112 15.40 8.48 -2.85
N LEU A 113 14.31 7.73 -2.93
CA LEU A 113 13.26 7.71 -1.91
C LEU A 113 13.80 7.22 -0.56
N LYS A 114 14.67 6.21 -0.56
CA LYS A 114 15.34 5.74 0.65
C LYS A 114 16.18 6.85 1.29
N ASN A 115 16.99 7.55 0.50
CA ASN A 115 17.84 8.65 1.00
C ASN A 115 17.00 9.80 1.58
N VAL A 116 15.83 10.08 0.99
CA VAL A 116 14.88 11.08 1.50
C VAL A 116 14.31 10.65 2.85
N LYS A 117 13.88 9.39 2.99
CA LYS A 117 13.33 8.84 4.25
C LYS A 117 14.36 8.82 5.39
N ASP A 118 15.59 8.45 5.08
CA ASP A 118 16.68 8.37 6.05
C ASP A 118 17.14 9.77 6.51
N CYS A 119 16.70 10.85 5.85
CA CYS A 119 17.10 12.23 6.14
C CYS A 119 16.11 12.93 7.09
N GLN A 120 16.51 13.08 8.36
CA GLN A 120 15.67 13.70 9.41
C GLN A 120 15.29 15.16 9.14
N ASP A 121 16.04 15.88 8.31
CA ASP A 121 15.77 17.28 8.00
C ASP A 121 14.62 17.45 6.98
N ILE A 122 14.21 16.39 6.28
CA ILE A 122 13.21 16.48 5.21
C ILE A 122 11.85 15.96 5.70
N GLU A 123 10.88 16.87 5.80
CA GLU A 123 9.50 16.52 6.06
C GLU A 123 8.69 16.33 4.76
N ASP A 124 7.68 15.46 4.78
CA ASP A 124 6.71 15.28 3.68
C ASP A 124 6.08 16.61 3.24
N SER A 125 5.85 17.53 4.19
CA SER A 125 5.27 18.85 3.95
C SER A 125 6.14 19.73 3.04
N LEU A 126 7.46 19.65 3.21
CA LEU A 126 8.44 20.37 2.38
C LEU A 126 8.43 19.83 0.96
N LEU A 127 8.41 18.51 0.79
CA LEU A 127 8.37 17.86 -0.52
C LEU A 127 7.05 18.18 -1.23
N GLU A 128 5.93 18.11 -0.52
CA GLU A 128 4.62 18.48 -1.06
C GLU A 128 4.61 19.95 -1.53
N ASP A 129 5.22 20.87 -0.77
CA ASP A 129 5.35 22.28 -1.15
C ASP A 129 6.24 22.48 -2.39
N ILE A 130 7.37 21.77 -2.49
CA ILE A 130 8.29 21.86 -3.63
C ILE A 130 7.61 21.36 -4.90
N PHE A 131 7.03 20.17 -4.85
CA PHE A 131 6.54 19.45 -6.03
C PHE A 131 5.09 19.73 -6.40
N THR A 132 4.33 20.45 -5.57
CA THR A 132 2.92 20.74 -5.86
C THR A 132 2.58 22.22 -5.77
N ARG A 133 1.45 22.59 -6.36
CA ARG A 133 0.87 23.93 -6.32
C ARG A 133 -0.64 23.82 -6.06
N LYS A 134 -1.25 24.91 -5.60
CA LYS A 134 -2.71 25.01 -5.41
C LYS A 134 -3.32 25.85 -6.52
N ARG A 135 -4.26 25.27 -7.28
CA ARG A 135 -5.02 25.96 -8.33
C ARG A 135 -6.47 26.10 -7.90
N THR A 136 -6.88 27.34 -7.60
CA THR A 136 -8.24 27.66 -7.20
C THR A 136 -9.06 28.12 -8.41
N ARG A 137 -10.31 27.66 -8.48
CA ARG A 137 -11.29 28.08 -9.49
C ARG A 137 -12.63 28.33 -8.82
N THR A 138 -13.43 29.23 -9.38
CA THR A 138 -14.81 29.48 -8.96
C THR A 138 -15.67 29.59 -10.21
N ALA A 139 -16.93 29.17 -10.13
CA ALA A 139 -17.88 29.48 -11.19
C ALA A 139 -18.31 30.94 -11.05
N LEU A 140 -18.52 31.61 -12.19
CA LEU A 140 -19.05 32.96 -12.24
C LEU A 140 -20.51 32.90 -12.70
N GLU A 141 -21.35 33.70 -12.06
CA GLU A 141 -22.71 34.00 -12.51
C GLU A 141 -22.65 34.93 -13.73
N GLN A 142 -23.77 35.06 -14.44
CA GLN A 142 -23.86 35.94 -15.63
C GLN A 142 -23.54 37.41 -15.31
N THR A 143 -23.74 37.80 -14.06
CA THR A 143 -23.40 39.12 -13.47
C THR A 143 -21.91 39.32 -13.22
N GLY A 144 -21.08 38.28 -13.40
CA GLY A 144 -19.65 38.30 -13.08
C GLY A 144 -19.32 38.09 -11.60
N THR A 145 -20.32 37.83 -10.75
CA THR A 145 -20.12 37.49 -9.33
C THR A 145 -19.80 36.01 -9.17
N ALA A 146 -19.02 35.65 -8.15
CA ALA A 146 -18.72 34.25 -7.85
C ALA A 146 -19.98 33.52 -7.37
N SER A 147 -20.29 32.38 -7.99
CA SER A 147 -21.43 31.56 -7.60
C SER A 147 -21.19 30.92 -6.23
N ALA A 148 -22.22 30.94 -5.38
CA ALA A 148 -22.16 30.38 -4.03
C ALA A 148 -21.70 28.90 -4.05
N HIS A 149 -20.80 28.55 -3.12
CA HIS A 149 -20.24 27.19 -2.96
C HIS A 149 -19.52 26.61 -4.20
N SER A 150 -19.18 27.43 -5.21
CA SER A 150 -18.52 26.97 -6.43
C SER A 150 -16.99 26.98 -6.36
N LEU A 151 -16.41 27.49 -5.28
CA LEU A 151 -14.97 27.54 -5.07
C LEU A 151 -14.40 26.11 -4.96
N ARG A 152 -13.46 25.79 -5.85
CA ARG A 152 -12.74 24.51 -5.87
C ARG A 152 -11.25 24.79 -5.90
N THR A 153 -10.52 24.25 -4.93
CA THR A 153 -9.06 24.28 -4.92
C THR A 153 -8.53 22.90 -5.24
N VAL A 154 -7.71 22.78 -6.28
CA VAL A 154 -7.10 21.52 -6.71
C VAL A 154 -5.61 21.60 -6.44
N GLN A 155 -5.04 20.58 -5.80
CA GLN A 155 -3.60 20.43 -5.76
C GLN A 155 -3.11 19.84 -7.08
N VAL A 156 -2.13 20.50 -7.68
CA VAL A 156 -1.58 20.15 -8.99
C VAL A 156 -0.09 19.96 -8.91
N VAL A 157 0.43 19.05 -9.71
CA VAL A 157 1.83 18.88 -10.04
C VAL A 157 2.15 19.80 -11.21
N PRO A 158 3.17 20.67 -11.14
CA PRO A 158 3.47 21.63 -12.18
C PRO A 158 4.09 20.95 -13.42
N SER A 159 4.06 21.63 -14.56
CA SER A 159 4.60 21.12 -15.83
C SER A 159 6.12 20.93 -15.82
N GLY A 160 6.65 20.14 -16.74
CA GLY A 160 8.09 19.91 -16.93
C GLY A 160 8.64 18.70 -16.15
N LEU A 161 7.96 18.26 -15.09
CA LEU A 161 8.27 17.01 -14.41
C LEU A 161 8.07 15.82 -15.35
N VAL A 162 8.93 14.80 -15.24
CA VAL A 162 8.82 13.56 -16.01
C VAL A 162 8.71 12.38 -15.08
N PHE A 163 7.72 11.53 -15.34
CA PHE A 163 7.50 10.27 -14.65
C PHE A 163 7.95 9.09 -15.51
N CYS A 164 8.47 8.05 -14.90
CA CYS A 164 8.78 6.78 -15.54
C CYS A 164 7.96 5.68 -14.86
N SER A 165 7.26 4.87 -15.66
CA SER A 165 6.50 3.71 -15.21
C SER A 165 7.02 2.47 -15.92
N ARG A 166 7.37 1.44 -15.15
CA ARG A 166 7.81 0.14 -15.68
C ARG A 166 6.58 -0.66 -16.12
N ILE A 167 6.64 -1.19 -17.33
CA ILE A 167 5.62 -2.06 -17.91
C ILE A 167 6.25 -3.41 -18.21
N GLU A 168 5.61 -4.49 -17.79
CA GLU A 168 6.11 -5.84 -17.98
C GLU A 168 5.04 -6.72 -18.63
N GLY A 169 5.43 -7.56 -19.59
CA GLY A 169 4.46 -8.39 -20.29
C GLY A 169 5.09 -9.39 -21.24
N SER A 170 4.27 -10.36 -21.66
CA SER A 170 4.59 -11.26 -22.76
C SER A 170 3.63 -10.93 -23.89
N LEU A 171 4.06 -10.05 -24.80
CA LEU A 171 3.26 -9.58 -25.93
C LEU A 171 3.77 -10.18 -27.24
N SER A 172 2.86 -10.42 -28.18
CA SER A 172 3.22 -10.62 -29.58
C SER A 172 3.77 -9.31 -30.19
N GLN A 173 4.40 -9.41 -31.35
CA GLN A 173 4.90 -8.22 -32.05
C GLN A 173 3.77 -7.23 -32.42
N GLU A 174 2.60 -7.75 -32.78
CA GLU A 174 1.41 -6.94 -33.10
C GLU A 174 0.86 -6.24 -31.86
N GLU A 175 0.82 -6.95 -30.73
CA GLU A 175 0.37 -6.41 -29.44
C GLU A 175 1.33 -5.33 -28.92
N GLU A 176 2.64 -5.54 -29.08
CA GLU A 176 3.65 -4.55 -28.74
C GLU A 176 3.53 -3.28 -29.60
N GLN A 177 3.32 -3.43 -30.91
CA GLN A 177 3.11 -2.28 -31.79
C GLN A 177 1.83 -1.50 -31.41
N ALA A 178 0.75 -2.21 -31.05
CA ALA A 178 -0.46 -1.57 -30.56
C ALA A 178 -0.21 -0.83 -29.22
N LEU A 179 0.57 -1.40 -28.30
CA LEU A 179 0.94 -0.73 -27.05
C LEU A 179 1.78 0.54 -27.30
N LEU A 180 2.74 0.48 -28.23
CA LEU A 180 3.53 1.65 -28.67
C LEU A 180 2.62 2.76 -29.22
N LEU A 181 1.62 2.40 -30.02
CA LEU A 181 0.63 3.34 -30.53
C LEU A 181 -0.24 3.92 -29.40
N CYS A 182 -0.67 3.11 -28.43
CA CYS A 182 -1.42 3.60 -27.25
C CYS A 182 -0.61 4.63 -26.46
N ALA A 183 0.67 4.34 -26.18
CA ALA A 183 1.56 5.29 -25.51
C ALA A 183 1.74 6.56 -26.36
N LYS A 184 1.99 6.41 -27.66
CA LYS A 184 2.12 7.54 -28.58
C LYS A 184 0.82 8.31 -28.76
N GLY A 185 -0.36 7.73 -28.59
CA GLY A 185 -1.65 8.42 -28.69
C GLY A 185 -2.03 9.18 -27.43
N LEU A 186 -1.49 8.80 -26.27
CA LEU A 186 -1.81 9.40 -25.00
C LEU A 186 -1.30 10.86 -24.93
N ARG A 187 -2.23 11.81 -24.94
CA ARG A 187 -1.95 13.26 -24.89
C ARG A 187 -2.51 13.98 -23.68
N HIS A 188 -3.46 13.37 -22.98
CA HIS A 188 -4.10 13.97 -21.83
C HIS A 188 -4.31 12.95 -20.70
N MET A 189 -3.98 13.33 -19.48
CA MET A 189 -4.13 12.52 -18.27
C MET A 189 -4.65 13.37 -17.10
N GLY A 190 -5.33 12.73 -16.15
CA GLY A 190 -5.77 13.38 -14.91
C GLY A 190 -7.06 14.18 -15.05
N ILE A 191 -7.35 15.03 -14.04
CA ILE A 191 -8.57 15.84 -14.00
C ILE A 191 -8.36 17.24 -14.59
N GLY A 192 -9.45 17.85 -15.08
CA GLY A 192 -9.42 19.23 -15.57
C GLY A 192 -8.88 19.41 -16.99
N ILE A 193 -8.84 18.35 -17.80
CA ILE A 193 -8.34 18.35 -19.19
C ILE A 193 -8.96 19.47 -20.02
N THR A 194 -10.28 19.60 -20.03
CA THR A 194 -11.02 20.66 -20.76
C THR A 194 -10.82 22.07 -20.22
N ARG A 195 -10.01 22.23 -19.16
CA ARG A 195 -9.73 23.50 -18.48
C ARG A 195 -8.23 23.81 -18.45
N GLY A 196 -7.48 23.27 -19.42
CA GLY A 196 -6.06 23.55 -19.64
C GLY A 196 -5.16 22.91 -18.59
N MET A 197 -5.42 21.64 -18.25
CA MET A 197 -4.60 20.83 -17.36
C MET A 197 -4.34 19.46 -17.99
N GLY A 198 -3.28 18.78 -17.54
CA GLY A 198 -3.07 17.37 -17.80
C GLY A 198 -2.64 17.02 -19.22
N GLU A 199 -2.16 17.99 -20.00
CA GLU A 199 -1.45 17.70 -21.25
C GLU A 199 -0.14 16.96 -20.95
N VAL A 200 0.09 15.84 -21.64
CA VAL A 200 1.26 14.99 -21.47
C VAL A 200 1.86 14.57 -22.81
N ARG A 201 3.15 14.25 -22.79
CA ARG A 201 3.82 13.53 -23.88
C ARG A 201 4.34 12.20 -23.34
N CYS A 202 3.92 11.12 -23.97
CA CYS A 202 4.33 9.77 -23.58
C CYS A 202 5.24 9.14 -24.63
N THR A 203 6.33 8.51 -24.19
CA THR A 203 7.20 7.66 -25.00
C THR A 203 7.40 6.32 -24.29
N LEU A 204 7.43 5.24 -25.06
CA LEU A 204 7.63 3.90 -24.54
C LEU A 204 8.92 3.35 -25.15
N GLU A 205 9.85 2.94 -24.30
CA GLU A 205 11.18 2.46 -24.68
C GLU A 205 11.38 1.06 -24.08
N GLU A 206 12.03 0.15 -24.80
CA GLU A 206 12.36 -1.17 -24.26
C GLU A 206 13.42 -1.00 -23.16
N ALA A 207 13.19 -1.60 -21.99
CA ALA A 207 14.14 -1.54 -20.90
C ALA A 207 15.34 -2.44 -21.21
N ALA A 208 16.55 -1.94 -20.97
CA ALA A 208 17.75 -2.78 -21.07
C ALA A 208 17.65 -3.94 -20.08
N LEU A 209 17.87 -5.18 -20.55
CA LEU A 209 17.93 -6.36 -19.72
C LEU A 209 19.05 -6.18 -18.68
N LYS A 210 18.70 -5.81 -17.44
CA LYS A 210 19.62 -5.97 -16.32
C LYS A 210 19.76 -7.46 -16.08
N GLU A 211 20.92 -8.04 -16.41
CA GLU A 211 21.29 -9.37 -15.93
C GLU A 211 21.38 -9.31 -14.40
N THR A 212 20.28 -9.58 -13.72
CA THR A 212 20.32 -9.85 -12.29
C THR A 212 21.06 -11.16 -12.13
N GLY A 213 22.26 -11.11 -11.54
CA GLY A 213 22.97 -12.31 -11.11
C GLY A 213 22.16 -13.01 -10.02
N ILE A 214 21.18 -13.82 -10.41
CA ILE A 214 20.41 -14.64 -9.48
C ILE A 214 21.38 -15.66 -8.89
N LYS A 215 21.84 -15.40 -7.66
CA LYS A 215 22.55 -16.41 -6.88
C LYS A 215 21.56 -17.55 -6.63
N LYS A 216 21.89 -18.76 -7.10
CA LYS A 216 21.12 -19.97 -6.81
C LYS A 216 21.38 -20.37 -5.35
N GLU A 217 20.47 -20.02 -4.45
CA GLU A 217 20.52 -20.36 -3.03
C GLU A 217 19.83 -21.71 -2.73
N SER A 218 18.91 -22.15 -3.59
CA SER A 218 18.06 -23.35 -3.44
C SER A 218 18.87 -24.60 -3.22
N THR A 219 19.92 -24.82 -4.01
CA THR A 219 20.71 -26.06 -3.89
C THR A 219 21.52 -26.08 -2.59
N ALA A 220 21.95 -24.93 -2.07
CA ALA A 220 22.74 -24.86 -0.84
C ALA A 220 21.88 -25.08 0.42
N LEU A 221 20.62 -24.62 0.42
CA LEU A 221 19.72 -24.70 1.59
C LEU A 221 19.27 -26.13 1.93
N PHE A 222 19.17 -27.01 0.93
CA PHE A 222 18.66 -28.38 1.07
C PHE A 222 19.74 -29.47 0.98
N GLN A 223 21.00 -29.13 0.74
CA GLN A 223 22.11 -30.06 0.51
C GLN A 223 22.29 -31.15 1.59
N THR A 224 21.96 -30.83 2.85
CA THR A 224 22.14 -31.74 4.00
C THR A 224 20.86 -32.45 4.43
N ILE A 225 19.76 -32.29 3.71
CA ILE A 225 18.43 -32.78 4.10
C ILE A 225 17.94 -33.81 3.08
N HIS A 226 17.44 -34.95 3.55
CA HIS A 226 16.91 -35.97 2.67
C HIS A 226 15.60 -35.49 2.00
N PRO A 227 15.37 -35.70 0.69
CA PRO A 227 14.19 -35.16 -0.01
C PRO A 227 12.83 -35.58 0.58
N GLU A 228 12.75 -36.79 1.13
CA GLU A 228 11.53 -37.32 1.76
C GLU A 228 11.34 -36.88 3.23
N GLN A 229 12.31 -36.16 3.80
CA GLN A 229 12.23 -35.68 5.18
C GLN A 229 11.25 -34.51 5.28
N GLU A 230 10.39 -34.54 6.28
CA GLU A 230 9.51 -33.41 6.63
C GLU A 230 10.34 -32.25 7.20
N VAL A 231 10.19 -31.08 6.60
CA VAL A 231 10.86 -29.85 7.02
C VAL A 231 9.88 -28.71 7.16
N SER A 232 10.27 -27.74 7.99
CA SER A 232 9.62 -26.45 8.15
C SER A 232 10.55 -25.37 7.60
N LEU A 233 10.06 -24.57 6.67
CA LEU A 233 10.78 -23.45 6.07
C LEU A 233 10.11 -22.14 6.50
N PRO A 234 10.71 -21.37 7.42
CA PRO A 234 10.22 -20.06 7.78
C PRO A 234 10.49 -19.05 6.66
N TYR A 235 9.52 -18.17 6.41
CA TYR A 235 9.60 -17.12 5.41
C TYR A 235 9.05 -15.79 5.92
N GLU A 236 9.44 -14.71 5.25
CA GLU A 236 8.91 -13.37 5.43
C GLU A 236 8.44 -12.79 4.08
N ILE A 237 7.33 -12.06 4.12
CA ILE A 237 6.73 -11.38 2.97
C ILE A 237 6.77 -9.89 3.28
N LYS A 238 7.60 -9.14 2.56
CA LYS A 238 7.60 -7.68 2.59
C LYS A 238 6.66 -7.15 1.50
N LEU A 239 5.69 -6.33 1.89
CA LEU A 239 4.75 -5.72 0.94
C LEU A 239 5.45 -4.56 0.21
N LYS A 240 5.65 -4.67 -1.10
CA LYS A 240 6.21 -3.57 -1.92
C LYS A 240 5.11 -2.62 -2.41
N LEU A 241 3.94 -3.20 -2.69
CA LEU A 241 2.73 -2.46 -3.01
C LEU A 241 1.60 -2.87 -2.06
N PRO A 242 0.56 -2.04 -1.93
CA PRO A 242 -0.61 -2.38 -1.14
C PRO A 242 -1.27 -3.66 -1.62
N ILE A 243 -1.88 -4.43 -0.72
CA ILE A 243 -2.49 -5.72 -1.07
C ILE A 243 -3.95 -5.76 -0.66
N ILE A 244 -4.81 -6.06 -1.63
CA ILE A 244 -6.24 -6.27 -1.42
C ILE A 244 -6.47 -7.74 -1.09
N LEU A 245 -6.70 -8.03 0.18
CA LEU A 245 -7.09 -9.35 0.70
C LEU A 245 -8.42 -9.25 1.44
N GLU A 246 -9.37 -10.09 1.04
CA GLU A 246 -10.64 -10.23 1.77
C GLU A 246 -10.42 -11.16 2.96
N GLY A 247 -10.76 -10.69 4.14
CA GLY A 247 -10.93 -11.47 5.36
C GLY A 247 -12.32 -12.10 5.41
N ASN A 248 -12.66 -12.64 6.58
CA ASN A 248 -14.00 -13.21 6.79
C ASN A 248 -15.05 -12.10 6.84
N SER A 249 -16.25 -12.38 6.31
CA SER A 249 -17.39 -11.45 6.33
C SER A 249 -17.19 -10.10 5.62
N GLY A 250 -16.24 -10.00 4.68
CA GLY A 250 -16.04 -8.81 3.83
C GLY A 250 -15.16 -7.71 4.43
N GLU A 251 -14.57 -7.93 5.60
CA GLU A 251 -13.54 -7.06 6.17
C GLU A 251 -12.17 -7.33 5.52
N VAL A 252 -11.22 -6.40 5.61
CA VAL A 252 -9.85 -6.64 5.13
C VAL A 252 -9.10 -7.50 6.12
N ALA A 253 -8.43 -8.53 5.59
CA ALA A 253 -7.67 -9.48 6.40
C ALA A 253 -6.56 -8.80 7.21
N ASP A 254 -6.37 -9.23 8.46
CA ASP A 254 -5.26 -8.79 9.34
C ASP A 254 -3.97 -9.62 9.15
N GLN A 255 -4.03 -10.61 8.25
CA GLN A 255 -2.93 -11.53 7.94
C GLN A 255 -3.03 -11.99 6.49
N ILE A 256 -1.92 -12.47 5.94
CA ILE A 256 -1.90 -13.08 4.61
C ILE A 256 -2.30 -14.55 4.76
N GLN A 257 -3.43 -14.94 4.16
CA GLN A 257 -3.90 -16.32 4.26
C GLN A 257 -2.99 -17.29 3.49
N GLY A 258 -2.77 -18.47 4.05
CA GLY A 258 -2.01 -19.56 3.41
C GLY A 258 -2.59 -19.95 2.06
N SER A 259 -3.91 -19.84 1.88
CA SER A 259 -4.60 -20.04 0.61
C SER A 259 -4.16 -19.06 -0.49
N ALA A 260 -3.87 -17.79 -0.15
CA ALA A 260 -3.38 -16.79 -1.08
C ALA A 260 -1.93 -17.08 -1.50
N ILE A 261 -1.11 -17.52 -0.54
CA ILE A 261 0.28 -17.92 -0.77
C ILE A 261 0.32 -19.16 -1.65
N LEU A 262 -0.46 -20.20 -1.32
CA LEU A 262 -0.67 -21.40 -2.13
C LEU A 262 -1.03 -21.03 -3.57
N GLY A 263 -2.00 -20.13 -3.76
CA GLY A 263 -2.44 -19.70 -5.09
C GLY A 263 -1.34 -19.02 -5.91
N ALA A 264 -0.47 -18.23 -5.26
CA ALA A 264 0.66 -17.59 -5.92
C ALA A 264 1.72 -18.61 -6.36
N PHE A 265 2.13 -19.52 -5.46
CA PHE A 265 3.05 -20.60 -5.79
C PHE A 265 2.50 -21.54 -6.86
N ALA A 266 1.22 -21.90 -6.79
CA ALA A 266 0.57 -22.72 -7.81
C ALA A 266 0.63 -22.05 -9.19
N GLY A 267 0.39 -20.73 -9.25
CA GLY A 267 0.52 -19.96 -10.49
C GLY A 267 1.94 -19.97 -11.06
N MET A 268 2.95 -19.81 -10.21
CA MET A 268 4.36 -19.88 -10.61
C MET A 268 4.74 -21.27 -11.09
N TYR A 269 4.33 -22.30 -10.37
CA TYR A 269 4.59 -23.70 -10.72
C TYR A 269 3.98 -24.05 -12.09
N ILE A 270 2.71 -23.67 -12.32
CA ILE A 270 2.04 -23.89 -13.62
C ILE A 270 2.82 -23.22 -14.75
N LYS A 271 3.33 -22.01 -14.54
CA LYS A 271 4.10 -21.26 -15.53
C LYS A 271 5.47 -21.90 -15.79
N LYS A 272 6.22 -22.23 -14.74
CA LYS A 272 7.56 -22.85 -14.83
C LYS A 272 7.51 -24.19 -15.57
N TYR A 273 6.56 -25.05 -15.21
CA TYR A 273 6.42 -26.39 -15.78
C TYR A 273 5.48 -26.44 -17.00
N LEU A 274 5.04 -25.30 -17.52
CA LEU A 274 4.18 -25.18 -18.71
C LEU A 274 2.91 -26.06 -18.66
N LEU A 275 2.33 -26.24 -17.47
CA LEU A 275 1.21 -27.17 -17.25
C LEU A 275 -0.12 -26.65 -17.83
N GLY A 276 -0.24 -25.32 -17.93
CA GLY A 276 -1.44 -24.63 -18.42
C GLY A 276 -2.74 -25.12 -17.74
N ALA A 277 -3.77 -25.34 -18.55
CA ALA A 277 -5.09 -25.79 -18.09
C ALA A 277 -5.11 -27.23 -17.51
N ASN A 278 -4.07 -28.03 -17.76
CA ASN A 278 -4.00 -29.44 -17.39
C ASN A 278 -3.21 -29.69 -16.08
N ALA A 279 -2.93 -28.65 -15.29
CA ALA A 279 -2.17 -28.78 -14.04
C ALA A 279 -2.72 -29.85 -13.08
N HIS A 280 -4.03 -30.04 -13.03
CA HIS A 280 -4.71 -31.07 -12.24
C HIS A 280 -4.40 -32.53 -12.67
N LYS A 281 -3.69 -32.75 -13.79
CA LYS A 281 -3.22 -34.07 -14.23
C LYS A 281 -1.77 -34.36 -13.83
N ASP A 282 -1.02 -33.32 -13.45
CA ASP A 282 0.34 -33.48 -12.98
C ASP A 282 0.36 -34.04 -11.55
N ALA A 283 1.14 -35.10 -11.33
CA ALA A 283 1.14 -35.83 -10.07
C ALA A 283 1.78 -35.00 -8.94
N ASP A 284 2.84 -34.26 -9.25
CA ASP A 284 3.54 -33.40 -8.29
C ASP A 284 2.66 -32.19 -7.92
N PHE A 285 2.05 -31.53 -8.91
CA PHE A 285 1.11 -30.44 -8.67
C PHE A 285 -0.08 -30.87 -7.80
N CYS A 286 -0.66 -32.04 -8.09
CA CYS A 286 -1.75 -32.60 -7.28
C CYS A 286 -1.31 -32.85 -5.85
N ARG A 287 -0.14 -33.49 -5.65
CA ARG A 287 0.40 -33.78 -4.32
C ARG A 287 0.64 -32.48 -3.53
N ILE A 288 1.36 -31.54 -4.11
CA ILE A 288 1.80 -30.30 -3.45
C ILE A 288 0.60 -29.39 -3.13
N PHE A 289 -0.26 -29.10 -4.11
CA PHE A 289 -1.25 -28.02 -4.01
C PHE A 289 -2.69 -28.49 -3.76
N LEU A 290 -3.04 -29.72 -4.12
CA LEU A 290 -4.44 -30.20 -4.05
C LEU A 290 -4.67 -31.26 -2.97
N ARG A 291 -3.60 -31.85 -2.42
CA ARG A 291 -3.65 -32.94 -1.43
C ARG A 291 -2.83 -32.62 -0.18
N ASP A 292 -2.66 -31.34 0.12
CA ASP A 292 -1.98 -30.83 1.32
C ASP A 292 -0.53 -31.37 1.52
N GLY A 293 0.14 -31.81 0.44
CA GLY A 293 1.53 -32.30 0.51
C GLY A 293 2.53 -31.22 0.89
N VAL A 294 2.20 -29.95 0.61
CA VAL A 294 2.80 -28.79 1.26
C VAL A 294 1.72 -28.01 1.98
N GLN A 295 2.01 -27.69 3.24
CA GLN A 295 1.17 -26.90 4.11
C GLN A 295 1.63 -25.44 4.06
N PHE A 296 0.83 -24.56 3.46
CA PHE A 296 1.11 -23.12 3.35
C PHE A 296 0.54 -22.40 4.58
N GLY A 297 1.40 -21.96 5.50
CA GLY A 297 0.95 -21.30 6.72
C GLY A 297 0.35 -19.91 6.44
N ASN A 298 -0.50 -19.42 7.32
CA ASN A 298 -0.82 -17.99 7.31
C ASN A 298 0.44 -17.19 7.66
N ALA A 299 0.61 -16.04 7.02
CA ALA A 299 1.66 -15.10 7.37
C ALA A 299 1.09 -13.99 8.26
N PHE A 300 1.63 -13.89 9.48
CA PHE A 300 1.20 -12.97 10.53
C PHE A 300 2.08 -11.72 10.55
N LEU A 301 1.54 -10.58 11.01
CA LEU A 301 2.29 -9.33 11.07
C LEU A 301 3.57 -9.49 11.90
N LYS A 302 4.70 -9.04 11.36
CA LYS A 302 5.99 -8.95 12.04
C LYS A 302 6.37 -7.48 12.20
N LYS A 303 6.48 -7.02 13.45
CA LYS A 303 6.87 -5.64 13.80
C LYS A 303 7.86 -5.67 14.96
N ASP A 304 8.91 -4.84 14.91
CA ASP A 304 9.97 -4.77 15.94
C ASP A 304 10.58 -6.13 16.29
N GLY A 305 10.78 -6.99 15.29
CA GLY A 305 11.29 -8.36 15.47
C GLY A 305 10.33 -9.34 16.17
N ARG A 306 9.07 -8.95 16.41
CA ARG A 306 8.03 -9.77 17.05
C ARG A 306 6.97 -10.20 16.04
N GLU A 307 6.51 -11.44 16.16
CA GLU A 307 5.35 -11.97 15.43
C GLU A 307 4.07 -11.74 16.24
N TYR A 308 3.03 -11.22 15.58
CA TYR A 308 1.74 -10.92 16.20
C TYR A 308 0.64 -11.80 15.62
N VAL A 309 0.10 -12.69 16.45
CA VAL A 309 -0.93 -13.68 16.09
C VAL A 309 -2.29 -13.34 16.71
N PRO A 310 -3.41 -13.90 16.21
CA PRO A 310 -4.72 -13.70 16.83
C PRO A 310 -4.74 -13.96 18.34
N CYS A 311 -5.35 -13.03 19.10
CA CYS A 311 -5.48 -13.13 20.54
C CYS A 311 -6.40 -14.30 20.95
N PRO A 312 -6.04 -15.10 21.97
CA PRO A 312 -6.98 -16.03 22.59
C PRO A 312 -8.21 -15.29 23.08
N LYS A 313 -9.40 -15.80 22.78
CA LYS A 313 -10.69 -15.28 23.28
C LYS A 313 -10.85 -15.43 24.78
N ALA A 314 -9.99 -16.23 25.41
CA ALA A 314 -9.86 -16.30 26.85
C ALA A 314 -9.31 -15.01 27.46
N PHE A 315 -8.57 -14.18 26.70
CA PHE A 315 -7.95 -12.97 27.23
C PHE A 315 -8.87 -11.76 27.05
N ALA A 316 -8.96 -10.96 28.11
CA ALA A 316 -9.76 -9.75 28.14
C ALA A 316 -9.07 -8.65 28.95
N VAL A 317 -9.54 -7.43 28.77
CA VAL A 317 -9.20 -6.26 29.59
C VAL A 317 -10.44 -5.77 30.33
N LEU A 318 -10.23 -5.03 31.43
CA LEU A 318 -11.34 -4.31 32.07
C LEU A 318 -11.76 -3.14 31.19
N LYS A 319 -13.04 -2.78 31.27
CA LYS A 319 -13.54 -1.65 30.47
C LYS A 319 -12.91 -0.31 30.91
N ASP A 320 -12.64 -0.20 32.20
CA ASP A 320 -12.15 1.02 32.87
C ASP A 320 -10.62 1.08 32.97
N ASP A 321 -9.92 -0.07 32.90
CA ASP A 321 -8.47 -0.17 32.82
C ASP A 321 -8.06 -1.16 31.74
N ARG A 322 -7.42 -0.63 30.69
CA ARG A 322 -6.97 -1.40 29.51
C ARG A 322 -5.47 -1.68 29.51
N THR A 323 -4.78 -1.40 30.62
CA THR A 323 -3.33 -1.62 30.76
C THR A 323 -3.00 -3.03 31.25
N VAL A 324 -3.98 -3.75 31.78
CA VAL A 324 -3.82 -5.11 32.31
C VAL A 324 -4.76 -6.07 31.61
N TRP A 325 -4.20 -7.17 31.10
CA TRP A 325 -4.98 -8.29 30.59
C TRP A 325 -5.14 -9.36 31.66
N PHE A 326 -6.23 -10.11 31.59
CA PHE A 326 -6.48 -11.28 32.43
C PHE A 326 -7.15 -12.40 31.64
N ASN A 327 -6.97 -13.62 32.12
CA ASN A 327 -7.60 -14.80 31.57
C ASN A 327 -8.96 -15.04 32.19
N THR A 328 -10.00 -14.93 31.38
CA THR A 328 -11.41 -15.10 31.77
C THR A 328 -11.76 -16.53 32.20
N MET A 329 -10.97 -17.54 31.84
CA MET A 329 -11.16 -18.91 32.34
C MET A 329 -10.70 -19.09 33.79
N LYS A 330 -9.92 -18.14 34.32
CA LYS A 330 -9.42 -18.14 35.71
C LYS A 330 -10.01 -17.02 36.56
N ASP A 331 -10.88 -16.19 35.97
CA ASP A 331 -11.49 -15.06 36.66
C ASP A 331 -12.87 -15.48 37.18
N GLU A 332 -13.00 -15.58 38.50
CA GLU A 332 -14.27 -15.89 39.17
C GLU A 332 -15.11 -14.61 39.41
N GLU A 333 -14.54 -13.43 39.16
CA GLU A 333 -15.22 -12.17 39.39
C GLU A 333 -16.08 -11.74 38.19
N ASN A 334 -17.34 -11.37 38.46
CA ASN A 334 -18.26 -10.89 37.43
C ASN A 334 -18.00 -9.40 37.09
N ARG A 335 -16.88 -9.14 36.39
CA ARG A 335 -16.42 -7.79 36.00
C ARG A 335 -16.85 -7.42 34.58
N ARG A 336 -17.03 -6.12 34.33
CA ARG A 336 -17.27 -5.61 32.97
C ARG A 336 -15.98 -5.66 32.15
N ARG A 337 -15.96 -6.54 31.15
CA ARG A 337 -14.78 -6.84 30.32
C ARG A 337 -14.95 -6.42 28.85
N LYS A 338 -13.83 -6.25 28.16
CA LYS A 338 -13.75 -6.07 26.71
C LYS A 338 -12.71 -7.05 26.14
N ASN A 339 -13.03 -7.67 25.00
CA ASN A 339 -12.09 -8.55 24.29
C ASN A 339 -10.96 -7.73 23.67
N ILE A 340 -9.78 -8.35 23.56
CA ILE A 340 -8.67 -7.83 22.77
C ILE A 340 -8.88 -8.31 21.33
N SER A 341 -9.07 -7.36 20.41
CA SER A 341 -9.37 -7.62 18.99
C SER A 341 -8.11 -7.73 18.14
N GLU A 342 -7.06 -7.03 18.56
CA GLU A 342 -5.78 -6.91 17.89
C GLU A 342 -4.99 -8.22 17.96
N HIS A 343 -4.02 -8.36 17.06
CA HIS A 343 -3.05 -9.45 17.16
C HIS A 343 -2.07 -9.17 18.30
N ILE A 344 -1.58 -10.24 18.92
CA ILE A 344 -0.74 -10.18 20.11
C ILE A 344 0.57 -10.92 19.94
N CYS A 345 1.58 -10.47 20.68
CA CYS A 345 2.80 -11.19 20.96
C CYS A 345 2.95 -11.32 22.48
N LEU A 346 3.16 -12.53 22.99
CA LEU A 346 3.43 -12.79 24.40
C LEU A 346 4.93 -13.02 24.57
N LYS A 347 5.59 -12.15 25.34
CA LYS A 347 7.03 -12.26 25.60
C LYS A 347 7.36 -11.69 26.97
N ASP A 348 8.19 -12.39 27.73
CA ASP A 348 8.68 -11.97 29.05
C ASP A 348 7.57 -11.58 30.05
N GLY A 349 6.41 -12.25 29.98
CA GLY A 349 5.23 -11.96 30.83
C GLY A 349 4.40 -10.74 30.40
N CYS A 350 4.80 -10.07 29.32
CA CYS A 350 4.08 -8.94 28.73
C CYS A 350 3.26 -9.37 27.51
N LEU A 351 2.13 -8.69 27.30
CA LEU A 351 1.32 -8.79 26.09
C LEU A 351 1.53 -7.53 25.26
N TYR A 352 2.11 -7.70 24.07
CA TYR A 352 2.24 -6.65 23.08
C TYR A 352 1.10 -6.78 22.08
N LYS A 353 0.46 -5.67 21.71
CA LYS A 353 -0.60 -5.65 20.69
C LYS A 353 -0.15 -4.88 19.45
N ALA A 354 -0.53 -5.37 18.28
CA ALA A 354 -0.34 -4.68 17.01
C ALA A 354 -1.49 -5.01 16.05
N ALA A 355 -1.78 -4.08 15.15
CA ALA A 355 -2.68 -4.27 14.03
C ALA A 355 -1.93 -3.83 12.77
N PRO A 356 -2.17 -4.48 11.62
CA PRO A 356 -1.56 -4.05 10.37
C PRO A 356 -2.17 -2.72 9.92
N ASP A 357 -1.33 -1.87 9.33
CA ASP A 357 -1.76 -0.62 8.73
C ASP A 357 -2.58 -0.90 7.47
N LYS A 358 -3.70 -0.20 7.34
CA LYS A 358 -4.63 -0.32 6.21
C LYS A 358 -4.88 1.03 5.59
N GLU A 359 -5.08 1.05 4.28
CA GLU A 359 -5.37 2.26 3.51
C GLU A 359 -6.56 2.06 2.58
N ILE A 360 -7.24 3.15 2.26
CA ILE A 360 -8.44 3.17 1.42
C ILE A 360 -8.10 3.79 0.08
N HIS A 361 -8.42 3.07 -1.00
CA HIS A 361 -8.21 3.50 -2.37
C HIS A 361 -9.52 3.69 -3.11
N PHE A 362 -9.70 4.86 -3.71
CA PHE A 362 -10.88 5.16 -4.53
C PHE A 362 -10.61 4.93 -6.01
N HIS A 363 -11.51 4.19 -6.64
CA HIS A 363 -11.46 3.87 -8.06
C HIS A 363 -12.71 4.33 -8.77
N HIS A 364 -12.52 4.78 -10.01
CA HIS A 364 -13.60 5.12 -10.91
C HIS A 364 -13.35 4.49 -12.28
N ALA A 365 -14.41 3.94 -12.86
CA ALA A 365 -14.51 3.57 -14.26
C ALA A 365 -15.50 4.53 -14.93
N ARG A 366 -15.13 5.08 -16.09
CA ARG A 366 -16.03 5.95 -16.86
C ARG A 366 -17.17 5.13 -17.49
N PRO A 367 -18.32 5.77 -17.76
CA PRO A 367 -19.37 5.19 -18.58
C PRO A 367 -18.90 4.86 -20.00
N ALA A 368 -19.65 4.00 -20.67
CA ALA A 368 -19.44 3.69 -22.09
C ALA A 368 -19.56 4.95 -22.96
N ASP A 369 -20.50 5.83 -22.62
CA ASP A 369 -20.55 7.18 -23.18
C ASP A 369 -19.43 8.04 -22.57
N ARG A 370 -18.35 8.22 -23.35
CA ARG A 370 -17.16 8.98 -22.95
C ARG A 370 -17.41 10.49 -22.83
N ALA A 371 -18.55 11.01 -23.31
CA ALA A 371 -18.96 12.39 -23.04
C ALA A 371 -19.26 12.63 -21.55
N ILE A 372 -19.57 11.55 -20.82
CA ILE A 372 -19.87 11.61 -19.39
C ILE A 372 -18.57 11.43 -18.59
N GLY A 373 -18.06 12.52 -18.03
CA GLY A 373 -16.79 12.55 -17.30
C GLY A 373 -16.80 11.96 -15.89
N HIS A 374 -17.89 11.33 -15.44
CA HIS A 374 -18.03 10.78 -14.09
C HIS A 374 -18.85 9.48 -14.10
N ALA A 375 -18.62 8.61 -13.11
CA ALA A 375 -19.42 7.41 -12.93
C ALA A 375 -20.84 7.78 -12.50
N GLN A 376 -21.85 7.22 -13.18
CA GLN A 376 -23.26 7.41 -12.84
C GLN A 376 -23.74 6.34 -11.85
N ASN A 377 -23.08 5.18 -11.76
CA ASN A 377 -23.48 4.05 -10.92
C ASN A 377 -24.98 3.72 -11.10
N ASP A 378 -25.71 3.52 -10.00
CA ASP A 378 -27.14 3.23 -9.96
C ASP A 378 -28.02 4.41 -10.42
N ARG A 379 -27.44 5.60 -10.69
CA ARG A 379 -28.18 6.78 -11.16
C ARG A 379 -28.40 6.79 -12.67
N ALA A 380 -27.85 5.84 -13.42
CA ALA A 380 -28.12 5.74 -14.84
C ALA A 380 -29.58 5.33 -15.09
N GLU A 381 -30.32 6.18 -15.81
CA GLU A 381 -31.69 5.88 -16.25
C GLU A 381 -31.73 4.70 -17.23
N ASP A 382 -30.68 4.55 -18.05
CA ASP A 382 -30.51 3.43 -18.98
C ASP A 382 -29.50 2.40 -18.43
N LYS A 383 -30.02 1.28 -17.94
CA LYS A 383 -29.22 0.16 -17.43
C LYS A 383 -28.59 -0.70 -18.54
N LYS A 384 -28.88 -0.45 -19.82
CA LYS A 384 -28.33 -1.25 -20.94
C LYS A 384 -26.87 -0.92 -21.25
N ASN A 385 -26.45 0.32 -21.02
CA ASN A 385 -25.08 0.76 -21.24
C ASN A 385 -24.30 0.81 -19.92
N ALA A 386 -23.00 0.54 -19.97
CA ALA A 386 -22.17 0.57 -18.77
C ALA A 386 -22.14 2.00 -18.19
N ALA A 387 -22.80 2.21 -17.05
CA ALA A 387 -22.97 3.51 -16.38
C ALA A 387 -21.71 4.07 -15.70
N GLY A 388 -20.55 3.42 -15.88
CA GLY A 388 -19.38 3.66 -15.06
C GLY A 388 -19.57 3.16 -13.63
N GLN A 389 -18.48 3.01 -12.90
CA GLN A 389 -18.49 2.50 -11.53
C GLN A 389 -17.58 3.33 -10.63
N PHE A 390 -18.04 3.66 -9.43
CA PHE A 390 -17.22 4.19 -8.35
C PHE A 390 -17.22 3.19 -7.21
N PHE A 391 -16.02 2.74 -6.82
CA PHE A 391 -15.86 1.77 -5.75
C PHE A 391 -14.60 2.07 -4.94
N GLN A 392 -14.57 1.56 -3.72
CA GLN A 392 -13.42 1.67 -2.83
C GLN A 392 -12.85 0.29 -2.54
N TYR A 393 -11.53 0.23 -2.39
CA TYR A 393 -10.86 -0.92 -1.79
C TYR A 393 -10.20 -0.47 -0.50
N MET A 394 -10.26 -1.32 0.51
CA MET A 394 -9.35 -1.24 1.63
C MET A 394 -8.26 -2.29 1.40
N ALA A 395 -7.01 -1.90 1.61
CA ALA A 395 -5.83 -2.72 1.35
C ALA A 395 -4.91 -2.71 2.57
N LEU A 396 -4.14 -3.78 2.75
CA LEU A 396 -2.96 -3.75 3.62
C LEU A 396 -1.93 -2.81 3.01
N SER A 397 -1.44 -1.86 3.78
CA SER A 397 -0.47 -0.85 3.33
C SER A 397 0.88 -1.47 3.00
N ALA A 398 1.62 -0.86 2.08
CA ALA A 398 2.97 -1.26 1.72
C ALA A 398 3.96 -1.14 2.90
N GLU A 399 5.19 -1.64 2.72
CA GLU A 399 6.32 -1.65 3.66
C GLU A 399 6.15 -2.47 4.95
N GLN A 400 5.00 -3.10 5.15
CA GLN A 400 4.80 -4.05 6.24
C GLN A 400 5.42 -5.41 5.94
N VAL A 401 5.82 -6.12 7.00
CA VAL A 401 6.40 -7.47 6.92
C VAL A 401 5.46 -8.47 7.57
N PHE A 402 5.22 -9.60 6.91
CA PHE A 402 4.44 -10.72 7.42
C PHE A 402 5.27 -11.99 7.43
N THR A 403 5.23 -12.79 8.50
CA THR A 403 6.04 -14.00 8.68
C THR A 403 5.18 -15.25 8.78
N GLY A 404 5.64 -16.37 8.23
CA GLY A 404 4.94 -17.65 8.30
C GLY A 404 5.86 -18.84 8.00
N THR A 405 5.27 -20.03 7.81
CA THR A 405 6.03 -21.26 7.53
C THR A 405 5.43 -22.08 6.38
N LEU A 406 6.30 -22.68 5.56
CA LEU A 406 5.95 -23.78 4.66
C LEU A 406 6.37 -25.09 5.31
N ARG A 407 5.48 -26.08 5.35
CA ARG A 407 5.78 -27.40 5.92
C ARG A 407 5.46 -28.50 4.92
N GLY A 408 6.34 -29.50 4.82
CA GLY A 408 6.18 -30.62 3.90
C GLY A 408 7.51 -31.30 3.62
N LYS A 409 7.51 -32.22 2.66
CA LYS A 409 8.73 -32.90 2.21
C LYS A 409 9.75 -31.91 1.65
N ALA A 410 11.02 -32.08 2.04
CA ALA A 410 12.12 -31.23 1.61
C ALA A 410 12.21 -31.09 0.08
N GLY A 411 12.00 -32.18 -0.67
CA GLY A 411 12.01 -32.15 -2.13
C GLY A 411 10.87 -31.32 -2.75
N ASP A 412 9.69 -31.31 -2.12
CA ASP A 412 8.55 -30.51 -2.59
C ASP A 412 8.78 -29.02 -2.25
N ILE A 413 9.28 -28.70 -1.06
CA ILE A 413 9.63 -27.32 -0.67
C ILE A 413 10.77 -26.78 -1.55
N GLN A 414 11.78 -27.59 -1.85
CA GLN A 414 12.88 -27.18 -2.75
C GLN A 414 12.35 -26.75 -4.11
N ARG A 415 11.41 -27.49 -4.72
CA ARG A 415 10.79 -27.11 -6.00
C ARG A 415 10.06 -25.76 -5.92
N LEU A 416 9.44 -25.45 -4.78
CA LEU A 416 8.81 -24.15 -4.57
C LEU A 416 9.85 -23.03 -4.48
N VAL A 417 10.98 -23.26 -3.80
CA VAL A 417 12.09 -22.30 -3.72
C VAL A 417 12.69 -22.05 -5.10
N GLU A 418 12.90 -23.09 -5.91
CA GLU A 418 13.36 -22.91 -7.29
C GLU A 418 12.38 -22.10 -8.16
N CYS A 419 11.07 -22.17 -7.89
CA CYS A 419 10.10 -21.28 -8.54
C CYS A 419 10.31 -19.83 -8.11
N LEU A 420 10.57 -19.57 -6.82
CA LEU A 420 10.83 -18.22 -6.31
C LEU A 420 12.08 -17.60 -6.92
N GLU A 421 13.17 -18.38 -6.99
CA GLU A 421 14.44 -17.93 -7.56
C GLU A 421 14.29 -17.47 -9.01
N GLU A 422 13.61 -18.26 -9.84
CA GLU A 422 13.33 -17.90 -11.24
C GLU A 422 12.44 -16.66 -11.37
N ASN A 423 11.67 -16.34 -10.33
CA ASN A 423 10.84 -15.15 -10.28
C ASN A 423 11.48 -14.01 -9.47
N GLY A 424 12.78 -14.10 -9.19
CA GLY A 424 13.55 -13.06 -8.49
C GLY A 424 13.07 -12.81 -7.06
N TYR A 425 12.52 -13.82 -6.39
CA TYR A 425 11.92 -13.73 -5.06
C TYR A 425 10.74 -12.75 -4.94
N CYS A 426 10.17 -12.33 -6.07
CA CYS A 426 8.98 -11.49 -6.11
C CYS A 426 7.71 -12.33 -6.23
N LEU A 427 6.61 -11.86 -5.65
CA LEU A 427 5.30 -12.53 -5.69
C LEU A 427 4.18 -11.51 -5.90
N MET A 428 3.09 -11.96 -6.55
CA MET A 428 1.86 -11.18 -6.69
C MET A 428 0.73 -11.81 -5.89
N LEU A 429 0.36 -11.16 -4.78
CA LEU A 429 -0.70 -11.59 -3.87
C LEU A 429 -1.98 -10.75 -4.04
N GLY A 430 -3.12 -11.34 -3.67
CA GLY A 430 -4.40 -10.63 -3.62
C GLY A 430 -5.03 -10.30 -4.97
N LYS A 431 -5.96 -9.34 -4.96
CA LYS A 431 -6.72 -8.91 -6.14
C LYS A 431 -6.01 -7.80 -6.92
N SER A 432 -6.44 -7.57 -8.15
CA SER A 432 -6.00 -6.44 -9.00
C SER A 432 -4.49 -6.39 -9.33
N ARG A 433 -3.85 -7.56 -9.42
CA ARG A 433 -2.39 -7.76 -9.58
C ARG A 433 -1.75 -7.23 -10.87
N THR A 434 -2.50 -6.63 -11.80
CA THR A 434 -1.92 -6.12 -13.07
C THR A 434 -1.59 -4.64 -13.03
N ALA A 435 -1.99 -3.94 -11.97
CA ALA A 435 -1.64 -2.55 -11.72
C ALA A 435 -1.90 -2.21 -10.25
N GLU A 436 -0.97 -1.47 -9.63
CA GLU A 436 -1.10 -0.76 -8.35
C GLU A 436 -1.12 -1.64 -7.09
N TYR A 437 -1.43 -2.94 -7.20
CA TYR A 437 -1.60 -3.83 -6.04
C TYR A 437 -0.82 -5.14 -6.15
N GLY A 438 -0.49 -5.69 -4.99
CA GLY A 438 -0.16 -7.10 -4.82
C GLY A 438 1.32 -7.47 -4.91
N SER A 439 2.20 -6.54 -5.27
CA SER A 439 3.63 -6.81 -5.35
C SER A 439 4.26 -7.02 -3.97
N CYS A 440 4.96 -8.13 -3.81
CA CYS A 440 5.62 -8.54 -2.57
C CYS A 440 7.02 -9.07 -2.87
N GLU A 441 7.91 -8.93 -1.89
CA GLU A 441 9.20 -9.60 -1.85
C GLU A 441 9.17 -10.72 -0.81
N PHE A 442 9.67 -11.89 -1.18
CA PHE A 442 9.63 -13.10 -0.37
C PHE A 442 11.03 -13.49 0.08
N HIS A 443 11.25 -13.47 1.38
CA HIS A 443 12.52 -13.84 2.00
C HIS A 443 12.37 -15.21 2.65
N ILE A 444 13.33 -16.09 2.39
CA ILE A 444 13.38 -17.42 3.02
C ILE A 444 14.54 -17.48 4.00
N THR A 445 14.35 -18.25 5.06
CA THR A 445 15.40 -18.57 6.03
C THR A 445 15.80 -20.04 5.90
N LYS A 446 16.76 -20.50 6.71
CA LYS A 446 17.23 -21.90 6.63
C LYS A 446 16.12 -22.87 7.06
N PRO A 447 15.84 -23.93 6.28
CA PRO A 447 14.88 -24.95 6.69
C PRO A 447 15.35 -25.70 7.95
N SER A 448 14.41 -26.05 8.81
CA SER A 448 14.61 -26.91 9.97
C SER A 448 13.90 -28.25 9.77
N ALA A 449 14.55 -29.34 10.17
CA ALA A 449 13.87 -30.61 10.33
C ALA A 449 12.81 -30.48 11.43
N VAL A 450 11.62 -31.01 11.18
CA VAL A 450 10.45 -30.93 12.09
C VAL A 450 10.72 -31.59 13.47
N GLU A 451 11.77 -32.41 13.60
CA GLU A 451 12.14 -33.10 14.84
C GLU A 451 13.17 -32.35 15.70
N ARG A 452 13.50 -31.09 15.39
CA ARG A 452 14.45 -30.34 16.20
C ARG A 452 13.82 -29.86 17.51
N LYS A 453 14.37 -30.32 18.63
CA LYS A 453 14.21 -29.68 19.95
C LYS A 453 14.63 -28.21 19.83
N TYR A 454 13.67 -27.29 19.92
CA TYR A 454 13.99 -25.89 20.14
C TYR A 454 14.54 -25.74 21.55
N GLY A 455 15.81 -25.34 21.68
CA GLY A 455 16.37 -25.01 22.99
C GLY A 455 15.53 -23.93 23.66
N ASN A 456 15.09 -24.18 24.90
CA ASN A 456 14.22 -23.32 25.73
C ASN A 456 12.70 -23.36 25.47
N SER A 457 12.16 -24.40 24.81
CA SER A 457 10.70 -24.58 24.76
C SER A 457 10.12 -24.90 26.14
N ALA A 458 8.96 -24.34 26.48
CA ALA A 458 8.27 -24.67 27.72
C ALA A 458 7.85 -26.16 27.71
N CYS A 459 7.92 -26.81 28.86
CA CYS A 459 7.57 -28.22 29.05
C CYS A 459 6.70 -28.39 30.29
N GLY A 460 5.68 -29.24 30.21
CA GLY A 460 4.77 -29.52 31.31
C GLY A 460 3.50 -30.22 30.87
N LYS A 461 2.53 -30.30 31.79
CA LYS A 461 1.29 -31.06 31.62
C LYS A 461 0.02 -30.24 31.50
N ASP A 462 0.10 -28.93 31.71
CA ASP A 462 -1.06 -28.06 31.87
C ASP A 462 -0.92 -26.85 30.97
N TRP A 463 -1.82 -26.71 30.00
CA TRP A 463 -1.64 -25.85 28.83
C TRP A 463 -2.88 -25.04 28.51
N LEU A 464 -2.67 -23.77 28.15
CA LEU A 464 -3.59 -23.02 27.30
C LEU A 464 -3.16 -23.23 25.84
N VAL A 465 -4.05 -23.80 25.04
CA VAL A 465 -3.87 -23.93 23.59
C VAL A 465 -4.91 -23.06 22.90
N TRP A 466 -4.53 -22.32 21.86
CA TRP A 466 -5.50 -21.56 21.07
C TRP A 466 -5.21 -21.61 19.58
N LEU A 467 -6.27 -21.49 18.79
CA LEU A 467 -6.21 -21.43 17.34
C LEU A 467 -5.67 -20.08 16.88
N ILE A 468 -4.63 -20.06 16.04
CA ILE A 468 -4.18 -18.86 15.33
C ILE A 468 -4.62 -18.86 13.86
N SER A 469 -5.26 -19.95 13.42
CA SER A 469 -5.91 -20.08 12.13
C SER A 469 -7.19 -20.92 12.28
N PRO A 470 -8.13 -20.87 11.31
CA PRO A 470 -9.33 -21.68 11.39
C PRO A 470 -9.01 -23.19 11.50
N PHE A 471 -9.78 -23.92 12.31
CA PHE A 471 -9.71 -25.37 12.41
C PHE A 471 -10.97 -26.00 11.79
N VAL A 472 -10.77 -26.91 10.85
CA VAL A 472 -11.84 -27.57 10.11
C VAL A 472 -11.78 -29.05 10.41
N SER A 473 -12.87 -29.61 10.92
CA SER A 473 -13.06 -31.05 11.09
C SER A 473 -14.36 -31.48 10.43
N MET A 474 -14.40 -32.74 10.02
CA MET A 474 -15.59 -33.39 9.49
C MET A 474 -15.68 -34.80 10.07
N SER A 475 -16.87 -35.11 10.58
CA SER A 475 -17.20 -36.43 11.12
C SER A 475 -17.12 -37.47 10.01
N GLN A 476 -16.32 -38.52 10.23
CA GLN A 476 -16.19 -39.63 9.28
C GLN A 476 -17.51 -40.42 9.13
N GLU A 477 -18.33 -40.46 10.18
CA GLU A 477 -19.61 -41.19 10.19
C GLU A 477 -20.73 -40.43 9.50
N SER A 478 -20.88 -39.13 9.81
CA SER A 478 -22.01 -38.32 9.31
C SER A 478 -21.67 -37.48 8.07
N GLY A 479 -20.38 -37.26 7.78
CA GLY A 479 -19.94 -36.34 6.72
C GLY A 479 -20.24 -34.86 7.02
N LEU A 480 -20.66 -34.53 8.25
CA LEU A 480 -20.96 -33.17 8.67
C LEU A 480 -19.73 -32.50 9.29
N PHE A 481 -19.62 -31.18 9.08
CA PHE A 481 -18.60 -30.37 9.73
C PHE A 481 -18.80 -30.31 11.24
N GLU A 482 -17.71 -30.44 11.98
CA GLU A 482 -17.71 -30.39 13.45
C GLU A 482 -17.03 -29.11 13.91
N THR A 483 -17.79 -28.27 14.63
CA THR A 483 -17.31 -26.98 15.14
C THR A 483 -17.18 -26.95 16.66
N GLU A 484 -16.83 -28.10 17.25
CA GLU A 484 -16.62 -28.28 18.69
C GLU A 484 -15.17 -28.64 19.00
N ALA A 485 -14.78 -28.59 20.28
CA ALA A 485 -13.41 -28.87 20.71
C ALA A 485 -13.01 -30.35 20.56
N GLY A 486 -13.97 -31.28 20.64
CA GLY A 486 -13.75 -32.72 20.70
C GLY A 486 -12.81 -33.27 19.62
N PRO A 487 -13.05 -33.00 18.32
CA PRO A 487 -12.21 -33.51 17.24
C PRO A 487 -10.74 -33.06 17.35
N LEU A 488 -10.49 -31.81 17.73
CA LEU A 488 -9.13 -31.31 17.95
C LEU A 488 -8.45 -32.06 19.10
N MET A 489 -9.16 -32.29 20.21
CA MET A 489 -8.61 -33.02 21.37
C MET A 489 -8.27 -34.47 21.03
N GLU A 490 -9.13 -35.15 20.26
CA GLU A 490 -8.89 -36.52 19.81
C GLU A 490 -7.67 -36.61 18.89
N GLU A 491 -7.58 -35.69 17.92
CA GLU A 491 -6.45 -35.62 16.99
C GLU A 491 -5.13 -35.34 17.72
N MET A 492 -5.14 -34.36 18.64
CA MET A 492 -3.98 -34.05 19.48
C MET A 492 -3.57 -35.24 20.35
N SER A 493 -4.53 -35.92 21.00
CA SER A 493 -4.29 -37.09 21.86
C SER A 493 -3.57 -38.20 21.09
N LYS A 494 -4.07 -38.52 19.89
CA LYS A 494 -3.48 -39.52 19.01
C LYS A 494 -2.09 -39.10 18.52
N ALA A 495 -1.94 -37.88 18.04
CA ALA A 495 -0.71 -37.40 17.42
C ALA A 495 0.42 -37.17 18.43
N LEU A 496 0.09 -36.83 19.68
CA LEU A 496 1.05 -36.67 20.78
C LEU A 496 1.24 -37.97 21.57
N SER A 497 0.46 -39.02 21.28
CA SER A 497 0.50 -40.29 22.00
C SER A 497 0.35 -40.10 23.51
N CYS A 498 -0.62 -39.28 23.92
CA CYS A 498 -0.91 -38.96 25.32
C CYS A 498 -2.40 -38.75 25.55
N SER A 499 -2.91 -39.07 26.74
CA SER A 499 -4.29 -38.72 27.09
C SER A 499 -4.42 -37.21 27.29
N ILE A 500 -5.44 -36.60 26.66
CA ILE A 500 -5.75 -35.17 26.79
C ILE A 500 -7.10 -35.00 27.45
N LYS A 501 -7.12 -34.31 28.59
CA LYS A 501 -8.34 -33.89 29.29
C LYS A 501 -8.59 -32.42 29.02
N LEU A 502 -9.75 -32.08 28.46
CA LEU A 502 -10.24 -30.71 28.31
C LEU A 502 -10.91 -30.26 29.62
N GLU A 503 -10.41 -29.21 30.26
CA GLU A 503 -10.99 -28.64 31.49
C GLU A 503 -11.94 -27.48 31.18
N HIS A 504 -11.52 -26.55 30.31
CA HIS A 504 -12.32 -25.40 29.89
C HIS A 504 -12.12 -25.10 28.40
N SER A 505 -13.14 -24.54 27.75
CA SER A 505 -13.05 -24.08 26.36
C SER A 505 -13.85 -22.82 26.12
N ILE A 506 -13.29 -21.90 25.33
CA ILE A 506 -14.00 -20.73 24.80
C ILE A 506 -13.90 -20.80 23.29
N CYS A 507 -15.00 -21.19 22.66
CA CYS A 507 -15.06 -21.45 21.23
C CYS A 507 -15.89 -20.39 20.50
N SER A 508 -15.59 -20.25 19.21
CA SER A 508 -16.39 -19.46 18.30
C SER A 508 -16.26 -20.05 16.91
N CYS A 509 -17.28 -19.85 16.08
CA CYS A 509 -17.31 -20.42 14.74
C CYS A 509 -17.06 -19.36 13.68
N THR A 510 -16.53 -19.79 12.55
CA THR A 510 -16.39 -19.01 11.33
C THR A 510 -16.72 -19.89 10.13
N VAL A 511 -16.82 -19.29 8.94
CA VAL A 511 -17.06 -20.01 7.69
C VAL A 511 -15.93 -19.66 6.74
N LEU A 512 -15.14 -20.68 6.38
CA LEU A 512 -14.14 -20.54 5.33
C LEU A 512 -14.83 -20.63 3.98
N GLN A 513 -14.83 -19.50 3.27
CA GLN A 513 -15.27 -19.43 1.89
C GLN A 513 -14.20 -18.71 1.08
N GLY A 514 -13.87 -19.28 -0.08
CA GLY A 514 -12.90 -18.71 -1.01
C GLY A 514 -13.51 -18.54 -2.40
N TYR A 515 -12.68 -18.18 -3.37
CA TYR A 515 -13.07 -18.13 -4.77
C TYR A 515 -12.28 -19.18 -5.56
N ASN A 516 -12.97 -20.08 -6.25
CA ASN A 516 -12.32 -20.99 -7.17
C ASN A 516 -12.04 -20.25 -8.47
N GLY A 517 -10.77 -19.89 -8.65
CA GLY A 517 -10.33 -19.21 -9.86
C GLY A 517 -10.75 -19.96 -11.12
N ARG A 518 -10.42 -21.26 -11.23
CA ARG A 518 -10.68 -22.05 -12.45
C ARG A 518 -12.16 -22.09 -12.85
N TRP A 519 -13.07 -22.21 -11.89
CA TRP A 519 -14.52 -22.32 -12.15
C TRP A 519 -15.25 -20.98 -12.17
N ARG A 520 -14.60 -19.90 -11.74
CA ARG A 520 -15.19 -18.56 -11.59
C ARG A 520 -16.38 -18.51 -10.63
N LEU A 521 -16.33 -19.33 -9.58
CA LEU A 521 -17.41 -19.47 -8.62
C LEU A 521 -16.87 -19.39 -7.18
N PRO A 522 -17.67 -18.90 -6.22
CA PRO A 522 -17.37 -19.11 -4.81
C PRO A 522 -17.15 -20.60 -4.53
N SER A 523 -16.14 -20.89 -3.70
CA SER A 523 -15.93 -22.24 -3.18
C SER A 523 -17.03 -22.61 -2.20
N ALA A 524 -17.23 -23.91 -1.99
CA ALA A 524 -18.15 -24.40 -0.97
C ALA A 524 -17.78 -23.81 0.41
N PRO A 525 -18.77 -23.37 1.21
CA PRO A 525 -18.51 -22.89 2.57
C PRO A 525 -18.10 -24.06 3.46
N ASN A 526 -17.04 -23.86 4.26
CA ASN A 526 -16.57 -24.85 5.23
C ASN A 526 -16.68 -24.23 6.64
N PRO A 527 -17.71 -24.59 7.43
CA PRO A 527 -17.78 -24.24 8.84
C PRO A 527 -16.52 -24.70 9.59
N ALA A 528 -16.01 -23.84 10.46
CA ALA A 528 -14.75 -24.04 11.17
C ALA A 528 -14.81 -23.41 12.56
N LEU A 529 -13.97 -23.89 13.48
CA LEU A 529 -13.63 -23.13 14.68
C LEU A 529 -12.76 -21.93 14.26
N ALA A 530 -13.11 -20.75 14.77
CA ALA A 530 -12.46 -19.50 14.41
C ALA A 530 -11.13 -19.31 15.17
N PRO A 531 -10.19 -18.54 14.59
CA PRO A 531 -9.01 -18.06 15.31
C PRO A 531 -9.38 -17.38 16.63
N GLY A 532 -8.51 -17.54 17.61
CA GLY A 532 -8.71 -17.12 19.00
C GLY A 532 -9.50 -18.11 19.85
N SER A 533 -10.17 -19.12 19.29
CA SER A 533 -10.80 -20.16 20.11
C SER A 533 -9.73 -20.85 20.97
N ALA A 534 -10.01 -21.00 22.27
CA ALA A 534 -9.01 -21.32 23.29
C ALA A 534 -9.47 -22.49 24.16
N PHE A 535 -8.50 -23.33 24.57
CA PHE A 535 -8.71 -24.59 25.26
C PHE A 535 -7.72 -24.73 26.42
N HIS A 536 -8.23 -24.98 27.61
CA HIS A 536 -7.43 -25.39 28.76
C HIS A 536 -7.35 -26.91 28.78
N ILE A 537 -6.17 -27.46 28.53
CA ILE A 537 -5.95 -28.90 28.41
C ILE A 537 -4.94 -29.40 29.43
N LYS A 538 -5.14 -30.64 29.88
CA LYS A 538 -4.17 -31.38 30.69
C LYS A 538 -3.75 -32.66 30.01
N THR A 539 -2.46 -32.97 30.06
CA THR A 539 -1.85 -34.18 29.51
C THR A 539 -1.39 -35.12 30.62
N ASP A 540 -1.39 -36.42 30.37
CA ASP A 540 -0.90 -37.43 31.32
C ASP A 540 0.64 -37.50 31.39
N ARG A 541 1.32 -37.13 30.30
CA ARG A 541 2.78 -36.93 30.22
C ARG A 541 3.16 -35.46 30.07
N ASP A 542 4.44 -35.16 30.31
CA ASP A 542 4.99 -33.87 29.92
C ASP A 542 5.05 -33.77 28.40
N VAL A 543 4.60 -32.64 27.87
CA VAL A 543 4.62 -32.28 26.45
C VAL A 543 5.39 -30.97 26.31
N GLU A 544 6.22 -30.84 25.30
CA GLU A 544 6.90 -29.59 24.98
C GLU A 544 6.00 -28.73 24.08
N ALA A 545 5.99 -27.41 24.26
CA ALA A 545 5.09 -26.51 23.52
C ALA A 545 5.25 -26.65 21.99
N TRP A 546 6.47 -26.86 21.50
CA TRP A 546 6.73 -27.06 20.07
C TRP A 546 6.06 -28.32 19.51
N GLU A 547 5.84 -29.39 20.31
CA GLU A 547 5.14 -30.59 19.85
C GLU A 547 3.68 -30.26 19.45
N ILE A 548 3.10 -29.25 20.09
CA ILE A 548 1.74 -28.76 19.84
C ILE A 548 1.76 -27.77 18.66
N GLU A 549 2.69 -26.81 18.65
CA GLU A 549 2.73 -25.71 17.68
C GLU A 549 3.25 -26.10 16.30
N GLU A 550 4.15 -27.08 16.21
CA GLU A 550 4.79 -27.49 14.94
C GLU A 550 3.82 -28.27 14.05
N LYS A 551 2.80 -28.90 14.63
CA LYS A 551 1.75 -29.63 13.90
C LYS A 551 0.63 -28.69 13.45
N ARG A 552 -0.01 -29.06 12.35
CA ARG A 552 -1.21 -28.42 11.85
C ARG A 552 -2.36 -29.40 11.94
N TRP A 553 -3.43 -28.98 12.60
CA TRP A 553 -4.51 -29.85 13.04
C TRP A 553 -5.72 -29.77 12.12
N GLY A 554 -6.37 -30.90 11.87
CA GLY A 554 -7.60 -31.00 11.09
C GLY A 554 -7.38 -30.98 9.57
N MET A 555 -8.40 -30.53 8.86
CA MET A 555 -8.45 -30.55 7.39
C MET A 555 -7.94 -29.24 6.77
N MET A 556 -7.64 -29.27 5.47
CA MET A 556 -7.24 -28.11 4.66
C MET A 556 -5.96 -27.40 5.18
N THR A 557 -5.02 -28.18 5.72
CA THR A 557 -3.74 -27.66 6.23
C THR A 557 -2.86 -27.06 5.11
N GLY A 558 -3.05 -27.51 3.87
CA GLY A 558 -2.50 -26.90 2.65
C GLY A 558 -2.93 -25.45 2.48
N LYS A 559 -4.11 -25.07 2.96
CA LYS A 559 -4.68 -23.72 2.82
C LYS A 559 -4.43 -22.83 4.04
N GLY A 560 -3.62 -23.27 5.00
CA GLY A 560 -3.29 -22.50 6.20
C GLY A 560 -4.28 -22.68 7.36
N CYS A 561 -5.01 -23.79 7.39
CA CYS A 561 -5.85 -24.18 8.54
C CYS A 561 -5.04 -24.96 9.57
N GLY A 562 -5.51 -24.98 10.82
CA GLY A 562 -5.02 -25.88 11.86
C GLY A 562 -3.79 -25.43 12.65
N GLN A 563 -3.30 -24.20 12.46
CA GLN A 563 -2.19 -23.63 13.25
C GLN A 563 -2.66 -23.24 14.66
N VAL A 564 -1.84 -23.54 15.66
CA VAL A 564 -2.09 -23.27 17.09
C VAL A 564 -0.88 -22.61 17.76
N LYS A 565 -1.13 -22.02 18.92
CA LYS A 565 -0.10 -21.65 19.91
C LYS A 565 -0.38 -22.30 21.26
N ALA A 566 0.67 -22.53 22.04
CA ALA A 566 0.60 -23.17 23.35
C ALA A 566 1.36 -22.36 24.40
N MET A 567 0.73 -22.15 25.57
CA MET A 567 1.33 -21.45 26.70
C MET A 567 1.08 -22.24 28.00
N PRO A 568 2.06 -22.39 28.90
CA PRO A 568 1.84 -23.09 30.15
C PRO A 568 0.72 -22.44 30.96
N TRP A 569 -0.21 -23.24 31.46
CA TRP A 569 -1.41 -22.72 32.15
C TRP A 569 -1.06 -21.82 33.33
N LYS A 570 0.03 -22.12 34.05
CA LYS A 570 0.54 -21.32 35.17
C LYS A 570 0.86 -19.87 34.79
N ASP A 571 1.25 -19.61 33.55
CA ASP A 571 1.67 -18.30 33.07
C ASP A 571 0.48 -17.48 32.52
N CYS A 572 -0.71 -18.10 32.41
CA CYS A 572 -1.90 -17.53 31.79
C CYS A 572 -2.88 -16.88 32.79
N GLN A 573 -2.44 -16.22 33.86
CA GLN A 573 -3.35 -15.58 34.83
C GLN A 573 -3.71 -14.14 34.44
N ARG A 574 -2.70 -13.28 34.41
CA ARG A 574 -2.80 -11.84 34.13
C ARG A 574 -1.43 -11.31 33.76
N GLY A 575 -1.38 -10.19 33.06
CA GLY A 575 -0.14 -9.51 32.75
C GLY A 575 -0.36 -8.08 32.27
N ILE A 576 0.74 -7.36 32.05
CA ILE A 576 0.69 -5.98 31.59
C ILE A 576 0.60 -5.97 30.07
N ILE A 577 -0.22 -5.06 29.53
CA ILE A 577 -0.27 -4.72 28.12
C ILE A 577 0.74 -3.61 27.87
N VAL A 578 1.69 -3.88 26.99
CA VAL A 578 2.63 -2.89 26.50
C VAL A 578 2.12 -2.45 25.13
N GLU A 579 1.74 -1.18 25.02
CA GLU A 579 1.52 -0.59 23.72
C GLU A 579 2.89 -0.51 23.04
N GLY A 580 3.03 -1.09 21.85
CA GLY A 580 4.23 -0.87 21.07
C GLY A 580 4.40 0.63 20.90
N GLU A 581 5.62 1.15 21.09
CA GLU A 581 5.93 2.46 20.56
C GLU A 581 5.52 2.44 19.08
N ASN A 582 4.92 3.52 18.59
CA ASN A 582 4.89 3.75 17.15
C ASN A 582 6.33 4.02 16.73
N SER A 583 7.16 2.98 16.73
CA SER A 583 8.46 2.97 16.12
C SER A 583 8.21 3.19 14.63
N ASN A 584 8.77 4.29 14.13
CA ASN A 584 8.92 4.52 12.70
C ASN A 584 9.43 3.23 12.06
N PRO A 585 8.91 2.80 10.89
CA PRO A 585 9.25 1.53 10.25
C PRO A 585 10.71 1.43 9.73
N ASP A 586 11.62 2.28 10.20
CA ASP A 586 13.03 2.28 9.84
C ASP A 586 13.82 1.18 10.57
N GLN A 587 13.50 -0.07 10.26
CA GLN A 587 14.49 -1.14 10.41
C GLN A 587 15.31 -1.23 9.12
N THR A 588 16.47 -0.56 9.20
CA THR A 588 17.54 -0.51 8.22
C THR A 588 17.88 -1.87 7.62
N TRP A 589 17.53 -2.05 6.33
CA TRP A 589 18.09 -3.08 5.48
C TRP A 589 19.41 -2.56 4.89
N LYS A 590 20.54 -3.14 5.30
CA LYS A 590 21.87 -2.87 4.74
C LYS A 590 22.07 -3.69 3.48
N GLY A 591 21.89 -3.06 2.33
CA GLY A 591 22.42 -3.55 1.06
C GLY A 591 23.78 -2.90 0.82
N ASP A 592 24.83 -3.72 0.73
CA ASP A 592 26.16 -3.31 0.30
C ASP A 592 26.21 -3.34 -1.24
N GLY A 593 26.52 -2.21 -1.86
CA GLY A 593 26.81 -2.09 -3.29
C GLY A 593 27.10 -0.63 -3.69
N PRO A 594 28.19 -0.34 -4.45
CA PRO A 594 28.56 1.01 -4.84
C PRO A 594 27.93 1.41 -6.20
N GLY A 595 27.57 2.69 -6.36
CA GLY A 595 27.17 3.29 -7.65
C GLY A 595 26.21 4.46 -7.42
N GLU A 596 26.70 5.69 -7.22
CA GLU A 596 26.95 6.73 -8.24
C GLU A 596 25.70 7.61 -8.56
N GLU A 597 25.79 8.88 -8.14
CA GLU A 597 25.11 10.09 -8.65
C GLU A 597 23.66 10.50 -8.29
N ASP A 598 23.03 10.01 -7.21
CA ASP A 598 21.76 10.64 -6.71
C ASP A 598 21.97 11.82 -5.73
N GLY A 599 23.22 12.22 -5.46
CA GLY A 599 23.54 13.26 -4.47
C GLY A 599 23.09 14.68 -4.84
N GLY A 600 22.81 14.97 -6.12
CA GLY A 600 22.51 16.32 -6.61
C GLY A 600 21.13 16.84 -6.20
N LEU A 601 20.07 16.04 -6.38
CA LEU A 601 18.69 16.45 -6.08
C LEU A 601 18.44 16.58 -4.58
N LEU A 602 18.92 15.61 -3.78
CA LEU A 602 18.80 15.66 -2.33
C LEU A 602 19.51 16.90 -1.75
N ALA A 603 20.72 17.19 -2.24
CA ALA A 603 21.44 18.40 -1.85
C ALA A 603 20.67 19.68 -2.23
N ALA A 604 20.05 19.71 -3.41
CA ALA A 604 19.22 20.84 -3.84
C ALA A 604 17.97 21.03 -2.96
N ILE A 605 17.31 19.95 -2.53
CA ILE A 605 16.18 19.99 -1.58
C ILE A 605 16.63 20.61 -0.25
N LEU A 606 17.73 20.11 0.33
CA LEU A 606 18.26 20.62 1.60
C LEU A 606 18.73 22.08 1.50
N GLU A 607 19.36 22.44 0.38
CA GLU A 607 19.76 23.83 0.11
C GLU A 607 18.55 24.75 -0.04
N TYR A 608 17.51 24.30 -0.75
CA TYR A 608 16.26 25.04 -0.87
C TYR A 608 15.60 25.23 0.49
N GLN A 609 15.54 24.20 1.34
CA GLN A 609 15.01 24.32 2.70
C GLN A 609 15.77 25.34 3.54
N ARG A 610 17.11 25.31 3.53
CA ARG A 610 17.94 26.29 4.25
C ARG A 610 17.68 27.72 3.78
N ARG A 611 17.63 27.95 2.46
CA ARG A 611 17.30 29.27 1.89
C ARG A 611 15.89 29.71 2.26
N ARG A 612 14.92 28.80 2.22
CA ARG A 612 13.52 29.03 2.60
C ARG A 612 13.40 29.52 4.04
N LEU A 613 14.07 28.86 4.98
CA LEU A 613 14.07 29.27 6.38
C LEU A 613 14.66 30.68 6.57
N GLY A 614 15.73 31.01 5.84
CA GLY A 614 16.30 32.37 5.84
C GLY A 614 15.30 33.43 5.36
N TRP A 615 14.63 33.19 4.23
CA TRP A 615 13.62 34.11 3.71
C TRP A 615 12.41 34.26 4.65
N GLU A 616 11.99 33.18 5.30
CA GLU A 616 10.88 33.21 6.27
C GLU A 616 11.25 34.03 7.52
N GLU A 617 12.48 33.88 8.01
CA GLU A 617 12.98 34.69 9.13
C GLU A 617 13.05 36.18 8.78
N ASP A 618 13.59 36.51 7.61
CA ASP A 618 13.73 37.89 7.15
C ASP A 618 12.36 38.53 6.85
N ALA A 619 11.44 37.80 6.21
CA ALA A 619 10.06 38.23 6.05
C ALA A 619 9.38 38.51 7.39
N GLY A 620 9.59 37.64 8.38
CA GLY A 620 9.07 37.81 9.74
C GLY A 620 9.62 39.07 10.42
N LYS A 621 10.92 39.36 10.27
CA LYS A 621 11.54 40.60 10.77
C LYS A 621 10.90 41.84 10.15
N VAL A 622 10.69 41.85 8.83
CA VAL A 622 10.05 42.97 8.12
C VAL A 622 8.61 43.18 8.60
N LEU A 623 7.81 42.12 8.69
CA LEU A 623 6.42 42.23 9.16
C LEU A 623 6.31 42.68 10.61
N ASN A 624 7.24 42.28 11.47
CA ASN A 624 7.31 42.76 12.86
C ASN A 624 7.70 44.23 12.97
N ILE A 625 8.55 44.74 12.06
CA ILE A 625 8.90 46.16 12.00
C ILE A 625 7.68 46.99 11.57
N MET A 626 6.95 46.54 10.56
CA MET A 626 5.73 47.22 10.07
C MET A 626 4.65 47.30 11.15
N ASP A 627 4.47 46.20 11.90
CA ASP A 627 3.54 46.15 13.03
C ASP A 627 3.90 47.16 14.13
N LYS A 628 5.18 47.24 14.50
CA LYS A 628 5.68 48.26 15.45
C LYS A 628 5.51 49.69 14.94
N GLN A 629 5.45 49.89 13.63
CA GLN A 629 5.19 51.18 12.99
C GLN A 629 3.69 51.49 12.83
N GLY A 630 2.80 50.59 13.29
CA GLY A 630 1.35 50.75 13.19
C GLY A 630 0.81 50.69 11.76
N GLN A 631 1.52 50.00 10.84
CA GLN A 631 1.05 49.84 9.47
C GLN A 631 0.03 48.71 9.37
N GLU A 632 -1.19 49.05 8.96
CA GLU A 632 -2.24 48.05 8.69
C GLU A 632 -1.92 47.21 7.45
N LEU A 633 -2.13 45.90 7.58
CA LEU A 633 -2.00 44.97 6.46
C LEU A 633 -3.19 45.10 5.50
N PRO A 634 -2.98 44.88 4.17
CA PRO A 634 -4.10 44.69 3.26
C PRO A 634 -4.92 43.45 3.65
N SER A 635 -6.17 43.39 3.18
CA SER A 635 -7.02 42.22 3.41
C SER A 635 -6.37 40.93 2.92
N SER A 636 -6.67 39.81 3.58
CA SER A 636 -6.14 38.50 3.21
C SER A 636 -6.44 38.15 1.74
N SER A 637 -7.57 38.64 1.22
CA SER A 637 -7.98 38.50 -0.19
C SER A 637 -7.11 39.32 -1.15
N ASP A 638 -6.75 40.56 -0.79
CA ASP A 638 -5.84 41.39 -1.60
C ASP A 638 -4.44 40.78 -1.67
N ILE A 639 -3.94 40.27 -0.55
CA ILE A 639 -2.63 39.60 -0.50
C ILE A 639 -2.64 38.33 -1.37
N VAL A 640 -3.74 37.56 -1.37
CA VAL A 640 -3.89 36.39 -2.27
C VAL A 640 -3.80 36.78 -3.74
N LEU A 641 -4.37 37.92 -4.16
CA LEU A 641 -4.26 38.41 -5.53
C LEU A 641 -2.81 38.78 -5.89
N LEU A 642 -2.06 39.39 -4.97
CA LEU A 642 -0.63 39.69 -5.17
C LEU A 642 0.20 38.42 -5.35
N ILE A 643 -0.08 37.38 -4.54
CA ILE A 643 0.56 36.06 -4.70
C ILE A 643 0.25 35.46 -6.07
N GLN A 644 -0.99 35.58 -6.56
CA GLN A 644 -1.36 35.11 -7.90
C GLN A 644 -0.65 35.88 -9.01
N LEU A 645 -0.47 37.19 -8.86
CA LEU A 645 0.30 38.02 -9.80
C LEU A 645 1.78 37.64 -9.82
N LEU A 646 2.35 37.35 -8.64
CA LEU A 646 3.75 36.89 -8.52
C LEU A 646 3.96 35.52 -9.18
N LYS A 647 2.97 34.63 -9.19
CA LYS A 647 3.12 33.29 -9.77
C LYS A 647 2.99 33.24 -11.29
N GLY A 648 2.49 34.32 -11.92
CA GLY A 648 2.28 34.37 -13.37
C GLY A 648 1.14 33.47 -13.86
N ARG A 649 0.64 33.71 -15.08
CA ARG A 649 -0.41 32.86 -15.72
C ARG A 649 0.18 31.77 -16.61
N ASP A 650 1.46 31.91 -16.97
CA ASP A 650 2.22 31.11 -17.92
C ASP A 650 3.30 30.24 -17.24
N GLY A 651 3.27 30.13 -15.90
CA GLY A 651 4.24 29.37 -15.12
C GLY A 651 5.60 30.04 -14.95
N LYS A 652 5.80 31.25 -15.50
CA LYS A 652 7.01 32.04 -15.27
C LYS A 652 6.81 32.95 -14.06
N PRO A 653 7.78 33.01 -13.12
CA PRO A 653 7.67 33.90 -11.98
C PRO A 653 7.52 35.36 -12.43
N GLY A 654 6.54 36.04 -11.85
CA GLY A 654 6.38 37.49 -11.95
C GLY A 654 7.52 38.21 -11.23
N THR A 655 7.60 39.52 -11.45
CA THR A 655 8.59 40.37 -10.79
C THR A 655 7.89 41.40 -9.91
N TYR A 656 8.59 41.94 -8.92
CA TYR A 656 8.12 43.10 -8.16
C TYR A 656 7.58 44.21 -9.07
N LYS A 657 8.29 44.47 -10.19
CA LYS A 657 7.88 45.47 -11.19
C LYS A 657 6.49 45.19 -11.78
N LYS A 658 6.20 43.95 -12.18
CA LYS A 658 4.87 43.57 -12.70
C LYS A 658 3.78 43.73 -11.65
N ILE A 659 4.06 43.35 -10.40
CA ILE A 659 3.10 43.52 -9.30
C ILE A 659 2.79 45.00 -9.10
N LYS A 660 3.83 45.84 -9.03
CA LYS A 660 3.70 47.29 -8.88
C LYS A 660 2.87 47.90 -10.03
N GLU A 661 3.15 47.52 -11.28
CA GLU A 661 2.39 47.97 -12.46
C GLU A 661 0.90 47.63 -12.38
N GLU A 662 0.52 46.44 -11.89
CA GLU A 662 -0.88 46.06 -11.71
C GLU A 662 -1.54 46.79 -10.53
N VAL A 663 -0.82 46.97 -9.41
CA VAL A 663 -1.30 47.73 -8.26
C VAL A 663 -1.54 49.20 -8.63
N GLU A 664 -0.70 49.78 -9.49
CA GLU A 664 -0.87 51.16 -9.96
C GLU A 664 -2.17 51.40 -10.75
N ARG A 665 -2.77 50.33 -11.31
CA ARG A 665 -4.05 50.37 -12.04
C ARG A 665 -5.29 50.32 -11.15
N ILE A 666 -5.14 50.13 -9.83
CA ILE A 666 -6.27 50.13 -8.89
C ILE A 666 -6.92 51.52 -8.86
N ARG A 667 -8.24 51.59 -9.08
CA ARG A 667 -8.99 52.86 -9.15
C ARG A 667 -9.16 53.58 -7.81
N GLY A 668 -9.17 52.86 -6.69
CA GLY A 668 -9.31 53.45 -5.35
C GLY A 668 -7.96 53.90 -4.80
N GLU A 669 -7.76 55.21 -4.64
CA GLU A 669 -6.45 55.79 -4.28
C GLU A 669 -5.97 55.34 -2.88
N GLU A 670 -6.86 55.28 -1.90
CA GLU A 670 -6.54 54.81 -0.54
C GLU A 670 -6.08 53.34 -0.55
N LYS A 671 -6.82 52.46 -1.22
CA LYS A 671 -6.48 51.04 -1.38
C LYS A 671 -5.16 50.86 -2.14
N LYS A 672 -4.94 51.66 -3.19
CA LYS A 672 -3.71 51.66 -3.99
C LYS A 672 -2.50 52.03 -3.13
N GLN A 673 -2.55 53.15 -2.41
CA GLN A 673 -1.43 53.60 -1.57
C GLN A 673 -1.13 52.62 -0.44
N ARG A 674 -2.16 52.00 0.16
CA ARG A 674 -2.01 50.95 1.16
C ARG A 674 -1.23 49.75 0.61
N ILE A 675 -1.62 49.24 -0.55
CA ILE A 675 -0.95 48.09 -1.17
C ILE A 675 0.47 48.46 -1.62
N LEU A 676 0.69 49.65 -2.20
CA LEU A 676 2.03 50.10 -2.60
C LEU A 676 2.99 50.21 -1.41
N THR A 677 2.51 50.72 -0.28
CA THR A 677 3.30 50.81 0.96
C THR A 677 3.62 49.40 1.48
N PHE A 678 2.62 48.50 1.48
CA PHE A 678 2.77 47.12 1.92
C PHE A 678 3.78 46.32 1.08
N ILE A 679 3.83 46.50 -0.24
CA ILE A 679 4.78 45.76 -1.09
C ILE A 679 6.15 46.44 -1.18
N LYS A 680 6.33 47.66 -0.68
CA LYS A 680 7.60 48.40 -0.79
C LYS A 680 8.84 47.63 -0.27
N PRO A 681 8.77 46.85 0.84
CA PRO A 681 9.89 46.03 1.30
C PRO A 681 10.33 44.95 0.30
N CYS A 682 9.50 44.64 -0.71
CA CYS A 682 9.82 43.70 -1.78
C CYS A 682 10.62 44.32 -2.92
N GLU A 683 10.91 45.62 -2.89
CA GLU A 683 11.61 46.33 -3.95
C GLU A 683 13.11 45.96 -3.97
N GLY A 684 13.55 45.30 -5.03
CA GLY A 684 14.93 44.82 -5.18
C GLY A 684 15.19 43.45 -4.56
N GLU A 685 14.19 42.87 -3.91
CA GLU A 685 14.28 41.54 -3.30
C GLU A 685 14.04 40.41 -4.33
N SER A 686 14.49 39.20 -3.97
CA SER A 686 14.28 38.01 -4.79
C SER A 686 12.81 37.60 -4.81
N VAL A 687 12.35 36.96 -5.88
CA VAL A 687 10.93 36.52 -6.02
C VAL A 687 10.52 35.61 -4.86
N GLU A 688 11.45 34.82 -4.36
CA GLU A 688 11.27 33.88 -3.25
C GLU A 688 11.02 34.59 -1.93
N PHE A 689 11.81 35.63 -1.64
CA PHE A 689 11.57 36.50 -0.50
C PHE A 689 10.17 37.13 -0.59
N ILE A 690 9.82 37.68 -1.77
CA ILE A 690 8.50 38.31 -1.99
C ILE A 690 7.38 37.30 -1.74
N GLU A 691 7.52 36.07 -2.23
CA GLU A 691 6.52 35.02 -2.02
C GLU A 691 6.36 34.69 -0.53
N ARG A 692 7.46 34.48 0.21
CA ARG A 692 7.42 34.18 1.65
C ARG A 692 6.85 35.35 2.45
N TYR A 693 7.24 36.57 2.11
CA TYR A 693 6.70 37.79 2.71
C TYR A 693 5.18 37.89 2.55
N LEU A 694 4.67 37.70 1.33
CA LEU A 694 3.23 37.74 1.06
C LEU A 694 2.48 36.58 1.75
N GLU A 695 3.04 35.37 1.77
CA GLU A 695 2.41 34.24 2.46
C GLU A 695 2.34 34.44 3.99
N ALA A 696 3.41 34.92 4.62
CA ALA A 696 3.43 35.24 6.04
C ALA A 696 2.44 36.36 6.37
N ALA A 697 2.41 37.42 5.56
CA ALA A 697 1.48 38.54 5.72
C ALA A 697 0.01 38.09 5.59
N LYS A 698 -0.30 37.22 4.63
CA LYS A 698 -1.64 36.67 4.43
C LYS A 698 -2.16 35.96 5.68
N TRP A 699 -1.35 35.11 6.30
CA TRP A 699 -1.76 34.38 7.50
C TRP A 699 -1.89 35.28 8.72
N LYS A 700 -1.09 36.35 8.80
CA LYS A 700 -1.21 37.38 9.82
C LYS A 700 -2.53 38.17 9.67
N ALA A 701 -2.79 38.72 8.48
CA ALA A 701 -4.04 39.43 8.17
C ALA A 701 -5.29 38.57 8.42
N ARG A 702 -5.25 37.28 8.06
CA ARG A 702 -6.38 36.36 8.29
C ARG A 702 -6.64 36.07 9.78
N ARG A 703 -5.63 36.17 10.64
CA ARG A 703 -5.83 36.06 12.10
C ARG A 703 -6.47 37.33 12.65
N GLU A 704 -6.01 38.49 12.19
CA GLU A 704 -6.58 39.80 12.55
C GLU A 704 -8.06 39.91 12.13
N GLU A 705 -8.39 39.49 10.90
CA GLU A 705 -9.77 39.46 10.36
C GLU A 705 -10.74 38.51 11.09
N ASN A 706 -10.24 37.50 11.82
CA ASN A 706 -11.09 36.58 12.61
C ASN A 706 -11.24 37.01 14.08
N HIS A 707 -10.50 38.03 14.52
CA HIS A 707 -10.55 38.59 15.86
C HIS A 707 -11.33 39.92 15.94
N GLU A 708 -11.72 40.47 14.78
CA GLU A 708 -12.79 41.47 14.62
C GLU A 708 -14.15 40.79 14.40
#